data_AF-A0A2A4KH13-F1
#
_entry.id   AF-A0A2A4KH13-F1
#
_cell.length_a   1.000
_cell.length_b   1.000
_cell.length_c   1.000
_cell.angle_alpha   90.00
_cell.angle_beta   90.00
_cell.angle_gamma   90.00
#
_symmetry.space_group_name_H-M   'P 1'
#
loop_
_entity.id
_entity.type
_entity.pdbx_description
1 polymer ?
#
loop_
_entity_poly.entity_id
_entity_poly.type
_entity_poly.pdbx_seq_one_letter_code
_entity_poly.pdbx_strand_id
1 'polypeptide(L)'
;MRQTRARSLTAAGVALAVLATLLFVLWPGASKGSDASEDAKPRVPSAQQGASAAKALRALPAVNLSMVYAPTQRRPMTRANLTVDSTGKASGTLSEPVVGKSTLAWSGDQLYLKGDASFWAQQDPQFGHDLTSAGHWIKSEKRDGYYMLDSFAVNVGSLTPASLATLVRQVTSDPEAVREDGATFQGRKAVSYNSGGWTVVLAAESPYPVLAIGGDPSHDDPVKPAVWHPAGRTGPAMKPAGHRANTVSADGLDLSSYLTLVPKPATTEQMNSVRTTTATAVATAVPPATSAEAVSKTMGPAFTTTSNSGSLCTTNPCSYSFTVTNSGDQAGEATLYLTMPQVPTAPRPLGILKPKQSKTVSGTRPNIAWGTGRTVHHTDYAWVYSTAEYGPDPKIGSRLHARNLRPGDLSYSTPLQPTVAGLLDAMTKDRPTSDTEAGDEASDAISEANSQGALPDLGEIVGSGRLNNPEDLRRILPTTDKVDNRRVLQQIALLLQADPHAHVTWTAPPTAGDATPPADYLYTTTEQGQQVKRAVKAETVRSPAELGSKARLGTAQLNGEQPDTGTTGGQKVPSGYERVLRLDLEPSVGPLLDLAATQDLEHSLSTDSQFQPLRDSLCQPNGGGSRVNRLVIVNASGTHQWTDPSQLGASCGSGGASASPDPSSSSRPDNKPTCLTQSPPVGVVETSGAGWIYYAPTGSHKRATAATACLKKPLGNGTASNSNSPGMDTARNRAKALLPGVPGTLVNSCHLIPKEFGGRGIQRNLTPCWATPVNVGEMTDIQTAVRSFLNKGGIVRMTVTAKYKDTAAEIPYAFTFQVTAWDSRGNPYPLVIPGGGTVQNVKSGKNLSP
;
A
#
# COMPACT_ATOMS: atom_id res chain seq x y z
N MET A 1 -20.40 24.97 -50.40
CA MET A 1 -20.12 25.08 -51.85
C MET A 1 -18.73 24.53 -52.14
N ARG A 2 -18.69 23.61 -53.12
CA ARG A 2 -17.60 23.03 -53.91
C ARG A 2 -16.14 23.04 -53.41
N GLN A 3 -15.64 21.80 -53.30
CA GLN A 3 -14.27 21.32 -53.36
C GLN A 3 -13.39 22.00 -54.43
N THR A 4 -12.08 22.08 -54.17
CA THR A 4 -11.07 21.95 -55.22
C THR A 4 -9.90 21.12 -54.71
N ARG A 5 -9.76 19.93 -55.32
CA ARG A 5 -8.59 19.06 -55.27
C ARG A 5 -7.51 19.67 -56.17
N ALA A 6 -6.26 19.65 -55.73
CA ALA A 6 -5.12 19.70 -56.64
C ALA A 6 -4.40 18.35 -56.57
N ARG A 7 -4.47 17.61 -57.67
CA ARG A 7 -3.60 16.47 -57.99
C ARG A 7 -2.39 17.02 -58.76
N SER A 8 -1.21 16.55 -58.44
CA SER A 8 -0.06 16.57 -59.35
C SER A 8 0.58 15.18 -59.33
N LEU A 9 0.43 14.50 -60.47
CA LEU A 9 1.17 13.29 -60.88
C LEU A 9 2.36 13.76 -61.73
N THR A 10 3.54 13.17 -61.50
CA THR A 10 4.62 12.89 -62.47
C THR A 10 5.61 12.00 -61.73
N ALA A 11 5.56 10.68 -61.92
CA ALA A 11 6.15 9.88 -63.00
C ALA A 11 7.67 9.61 -62.83
N ALA A 12 7.92 8.38 -62.38
CA ALA A 12 8.95 7.43 -62.83
C ALA A 12 10.43 7.85 -62.87
N GLY A 13 11.21 7.21 -61.98
CA GLY A 13 12.61 6.87 -62.18
C GLY A 13 12.93 5.57 -61.44
N VAL A 14 12.97 4.45 -62.18
CA VAL A 14 13.36 3.11 -61.70
C VAL A 14 14.79 2.82 -62.16
N ALA A 15 15.69 2.57 -61.21
CA ALA A 15 16.84 1.65 -61.28
C ALA A 15 17.45 1.57 -59.86
N LEU A 16 17.24 0.48 -59.10
CA LEU A 16 18.16 -0.67 -58.93
C LEU A 16 19.61 -0.25 -58.60
N ALA A 17 20.31 -0.72 -57.55
CA ALA A 17 20.11 -1.89 -56.70
C ALA A 17 21.10 -1.94 -55.50
N VAL A 18 20.81 -2.85 -54.55
CA VAL A 18 21.73 -3.59 -53.63
C VAL A 18 22.34 -2.84 -52.44
N LEU A 19 21.66 -2.92 -51.27
CA LEU A 19 22.24 -3.22 -49.93
C LEU A 19 21.13 -3.15 -48.86
N ALA A 20 20.17 -4.07 -48.90
CA ALA A 20 19.11 -4.16 -47.89
C ALA A 20 18.62 -5.61 -47.73
N THR A 21 19.53 -6.50 -47.34
CA THR A 21 19.21 -7.88 -46.96
C THR A 21 20.19 -8.35 -45.90
N LEU A 22 20.02 -7.87 -44.65
CA LEU A 22 20.65 -8.51 -43.47
C LEU A 22 20.06 -8.14 -42.09
N LEU A 23 18.92 -7.45 -41.97
CA LEU A 23 18.41 -6.99 -40.66
C LEU A 23 16.95 -7.33 -40.32
N PHE A 24 16.28 -8.20 -41.07
CA PHE A 24 14.88 -8.61 -40.79
C PHE A 24 14.72 -10.14 -40.69
N VAL A 25 15.54 -10.81 -39.86
CA VAL A 25 15.27 -12.19 -39.42
C VAL A 25 15.81 -12.40 -38.00
N LEU A 26 15.22 -11.80 -36.96
CA LEU A 26 15.44 -12.23 -35.57
C LEU A 26 14.23 -11.91 -34.67
N TRP A 27 13.06 -12.46 -35.01
CA TRP A 27 12.05 -12.85 -34.02
C TRP A 27 11.24 -14.01 -34.62
N PRO A 28 11.54 -15.27 -34.26
CA PRO A 28 10.73 -16.39 -34.69
C PRO A 28 9.41 -16.39 -33.92
N GLY A 29 8.29 -16.45 -34.65
CA GLY A 29 7.01 -16.85 -34.10
C GLY A 29 7.08 -18.27 -33.55
N ALA A 30 6.33 -18.53 -32.50
CA ALA A 30 6.29 -19.80 -31.78
C ALA A 30 6.07 -21.00 -32.72
N SER A 31 7.09 -21.87 -32.85
CA SER A 31 6.95 -23.17 -33.50
C SER A 31 6.76 -24.27 -32.46
N LYS A 32 5.72 -25.08 -32.63
CA LYS A 32 5.52 -26.36 -31.92
C LYS A 32 6.62 -27.35 -32.30
N GLY A 33 7.18 -28.07 -31.33
CA GLY A 33 8.07 -29.20 -31.62
C GLY A 33 8.63 -29.94 -30.40
N SER A 34 8.06 -31.13 -30.15
CA SER A 34 8.68 -32.39 -29.71
C SER A 34 9.64 -32.44 -28.51
N ASP A 35 9.21 -33.20 -27.49
CA ASP A 35 10.03 -33.76 -26.43
C ASP A 35 11.12 -34.68 -26.98
N ALA A 36 12.37 -34.22 -26.92
CA ALA A 36 13.55 -35.07 -26.93
C ALA A 36 14.45 -34.63 -25.76
N SER A 37 14.82 -35.61 -24.94
CA SER A 37 15.73 -35.49 -23.79
C SER A 37 17.02 -34.76 -24.20
N GLU A 38 17.15 -33.48 -23.82
CA GLU A 38 18.38 -32.69 -23.99
C GLU A 38 19.43 -33.09 -22.95
N ASP A 39 20.48 -33.76 -23.42
CA ASP A 39 21.77 -33.84 -22.75
C ASP A 39 22.28 -32.43 -22.37
N ALA A 40 22.82 -32.30 -21.16
CA ALA A 40 23.22 -31.04 -20.54
C ALA A 40 24.31 -30.29 -21.33
N LYS A 41 23.89 -29.38 -22.23
CA LYS A 41 24.79 -28.38 -22.82
C LYS A 41 25.53 -27.61 -21.72
N PRO A 42 26.83 -27.30 -21.90
CA PRO A 42 27.59 -26.52 -20.94
C PRO A 42 26.92 -25.16 -20.71
N ARG A 43 26.63 -24.86 -19.43
CA ARG A 43 25.96 -23.62 -19.04
C ARG A 43 26.86 -22.43 -19.35
N VAL A 44 26.34 -21.48 -20.12
CA VAL A 44 27.01 -20.20 -20.41
C VAL A 44 27.15 -19.40 -19.11
N PRO A 45 28.35 -18.87 -18.78
CA PRO A 45 28.56 -18.04 -17.59
C PRO A 45 27.62 -16.84 -17.52
N SER A 46 27.14 -16.51 -16.31
CA SER A 46 26.19 -15.42 -16.05
C SER A 46 26.63 -14.07 -16.60
N ALA A 47 27.91 -13.73 -16.38
CA ALA A 47 28.52 -12.51 -16.91
C ALA A 47 28.47 -12.46 -18.45
N GLN A 48 28.59 -13.60 -19.14
CA GLN A 48 28.53 -13.67 -20.61
C GLN A 48 27.09 -13.50 -21.11
N GLN A 49 26.11 -14.11 -20.46
CA GLN A 49 24.68 -13.91 -20.79
C GLN A 49 24.29 -12.44 -20.63
N GLY A 50 24.64 -11.84 -19.49
CA GLY A 50 24.38 -10.43 -19.21
C GLY A 50 25.13 -9.48 -20.14
N ALA A 51 26.38 -9.79 -20.52
CA ALA A 51 27.11 -8.99 -21.49
C ALA A 51 26.45 -8.97 -22.88
N SER A 52 25.91 -10.12 -23.33
CA SER A 52 25.14 -10.24 -24.57
C SER A 52 23.84 -9.43 -24.50
N ALA A 53 23.06 -9.62 -23.45
CA ALA A 53 21.81 -8.90 -23.20
C ALA A 53 22.02 -7.37 -23.20
N ALA A 54 23.03 -6.92 -22.45
CA ALA A 54 23.40 -5.51 -22.37
C ALA A 54 23.91 -4.94 -23.70
N LYS A 55 24.62 -5.73 -24.51
CA LYS A 55 25.04 -5.30 -25.86
C LYS A 55 23.83 -5.08 -26.76
N ALA A 56 22.86 -5.98 -26.73
CA ALA A 56 21.62 -5.84 -27.49
C ALA A 56 20.80 -4.62 -27.03
N LEU A 57 20.67 -4.43 -25.70
CA LEU A 57 19.94 -3.30 -25.13
C LEU A 57 20.61 -1.95 -25.45
N ARG A 58 21.94 -1.84 -25.30
CA ARG A 58 22.70 -0.62 -25.61
C ARG A 58 22.63 -0.24 -27.10
N ALA A 59 22.42 -1.20 -27.99
CA ALA A 59 22.33 -0.94 -29.43
C ALA A 59 20.99 -0.33 -29.86
N LEU A 60 19.99 -0.28 -28.97
CA LEU A 60 18.69 0.29 -29.29
C LEU A 60 18.77 1.83 -29.32
N PRO A 61 18.19 2.48 -30.36
CA PRO A 61 18.12 3.94 -30.41
C PRO A 61 17.16 4.53 -29.36
N ALA A 62 16.19 3.74 -28.91
CA ALA A 62 15.22 4.04 -27.86
C ALA A 62 14.60 2.75 -27.30
N VAL A 63 14.09 2.85 -26.07
CA VAL A 63 13.37 1.78 -25.37
C VAL A 63 11.96 2.23 -25.02
N ASN A 64 10.99 1.35 -25.22
CA ASN A 64 9.65 1.46 -24.68
C ASN A 64 9.60 0.67 -23.37
N LEU A 65 9.20 1.31 -22.29
CA LEU A 65 9.19 0.81 -20.92
C LEU A 65 7.75 0.77 -20.43
N SER A 66 7.29 -0.42 -20.05
CA SER A 66 6.13 -0.54 -19.16
C SER A 66 6.65 -0.65 -17.73
N MET A 67 6.14 0.19 -16.83
CA MET A 67 6.73 0.40 -15.52
C MET A 67 5.66 0.44 -14.43
N VAL A 68 6.03 -0.05 -13.26
CA VAL A 68 5.28 0.14 -12.02
C VAL A 68 6.25 0.67 -10.98
N TYR A 69 5.92 1.81 -10.39
CA TYR A 69 6.68 2.38 -9.29
C TYR A 69 5.81 2.36 -8.03
N ALA A 70 6.32 1.69 -7.00
CA ALA A 70 5.77 1.76 -5.67
C ALA A 70 6.65 2.70 -4.82
N PRO A 71 6.15 3.89 -4.48
CA PRO A 71 6.86 4.81 -3.59
C PRO A 71 7.02 4.24 -2.18
N THR A 72 8.02 4.77 -1.47
CA THR A 72 8.11 4.68 0.00
C THR A 72 6.85 5.28 0.63
N GLN A 73 6.48 4.90 1.87
CA GLN A 73 5.46 5.61 2.68
C GLN A 73 3.99 5.55 2.22
N ARG A 74 3.47 4.36 1.92
CA ARG A 74 2.00 4.11 1.87
C ARG A 74 1.22 4.91 0.79
N ARG A 75 1.94 5.48 -0.18
CA ARG A 75 1.40 6.20 -1.34
C ARG A 75 0.89 5.23 -2.43
N PRO A 76 0.00 5.66 -3.35
CA PRO A 76 -0.48 4.81 -4.45
C PRO A 76 0.66 4.35 -5.37
N MET A 77 0.50 3.17 -6.00
CA MET A 77 1.43 2.72 -7.04
C MET A 77 1.17 3.46 -8.34
N THR A 78 2.17 4.11 -8.91
CA THR A 78 2.03 4.75 -10.21
C THR A 78 2.47 3.79 -11.31
N ARG A 79 1.60 3.58 -12.30
CA ARG A 79 1.96 2.85 -13.52
C ARG A 79 2.40 3.84 -14.60
N ALA A 80 3.44 3.48 -15.35
CA ALA A 80 3.93 4.31 -16.44
C ALA A 80 4.15 3.50 -17.71
N ASN A 81 3.85 4.09 -18.86
CA ASN A 81 4.26 3.58 -20.17
C ASN A 81 5.04 4.68 -20.88
N LEU A 82 6.35 4.51 -20.97
CA LEU A 82 7.29 5.56 -21.38
C LEU A 82 8.10 5.08 -22.59
N THR A 83 8.38 5.98 -23.52
CA THR A 83 9.47 5.79 -24.49
C THR A 83 10.62 6.69 -24.10
N VAL A 84 11.82 6.13 -23.96
CA VAL A 84 13.05 6.83 -23.59
C VAL A 84 14.07 6.64 -24.71
N ASP A 85 14.56 7.73 -25.28
CA ASP A 85 15.59 7.69 -26.32
C ASP A 85 17.01 7.58 -25.74
N SER A 86 17.97 7.32 -26.63
CA SER A 86 19.40 7.22 -26.28
C SER A 86 20.01 8.50 -25.69
N THR A 87 19.33 9.65 -25.81
CA THR A 87 19.77 10.93 -25.24
C THR A 87 19.16 11.22 -23.87
N GLY A 88 18.27 10.35 -23.38
CA GLY A 88 17.55 10.56 -22.12
C GLY A 88 16.30 11.44 -22.25
N LYS A 89 15.87 11.77 -23.47
CA LYS A 89 14.54 12.36 -23.65
C LYS A 89 13.49 11.27 -23.54
N ALA A 90 12.37 11.61 -22.93
CA ALA A 90 11.27 10.66 -22.80
C ALA A 90 9.91 11.29 -23.01
N SER A 91 8.95 10.47 -23.39
CA SER A 91 7.53 10.82 -23.34
C SER A 91 6.69 9.59 -23.05
N GLY A 92 5.54 9.79 -22.44
CA GLY A 92 4.65 8.68 -22.16
C GLY A 92 3.44 9.07 -21.33
N THR A 93 2.87 8.10 -20.64
CA THR A 93 1.75 8.31 -19.74
C THR A 93 2.07 7.79 -18.35
N LEU A 94 1.57 8.50 -17.35
CA LEU A 94 1.43 8.06 -15.97
C LEU A 94 -0.05 7.80 -15.71
N SER A 95 -0.36 6.76 -14.96
CA SER A 95 -1.70 6.47 -14.47
C SER A 95 -1.63 6.04 -13.03
N GLU A 96 -2.45 6.69 -12.21
CA GLU A 96 -2.71 6.28 -10.84
C GLU A 96 -3.65 5.06 -10.81
N PRO A 97 -3.75 4.31 -9.69
CA PRO A 97 -4.40 3.00 -9.66
C PRO A 97 -5.87 2.95 -10.10
N VAL A 98 -6.64 4.01 -9.86
CA VAL A 98 -8.09 4.05 -10.11
C VAL A 98 -8.45 5.17 -11.08
N VAL A 99 -8.22 6.42 -10.67
CA VAL A 99 -8.50 7.63 -11.45
C VAL A 99 -7.27 8.51 -11.48
N GLY A 100 -7.14 9.33 -12.51
CA GLY A 100 -5.98 10.20 -12.69
C GLY A 100 -5.02 9.69 -13.74
N LYS A 101 -4.88 10.47 -14.82
CA LYS A 101 -3.90 10.23 -15.88
C LYS A 101 -3.10 11.49 -16.12
N SER A 102 -1.83 11.30 -16.47
CA SER A 102 -0.96 12.38 -16.89
C SER A 102 -0.17 11.98 -18.12
N THR A 103 0.03 12.94 -19.03
CA THR A 103 1.05 12.80 -20.06
C THR A 103 2.38 13.30 -19.49
N LEU A 104 3.43 12.53 -19.69
CA LEU A 104 4.78 12.86 -19.25
C LEU A 104 5.65 13.25 -20.45
N ALA A 105 6.52 14.24 -20.25
CA ALA A 105 7.66 14.50 -21.11
C ALA A 105 8.91 14.78 -20.26
N TRP A 106 10.06 14.28 -20.69
CA TRP A 106 11.35 14.50 -20.04
C TRP A 106 12.35 15.05 -21.05
N SER A 107 13.05 16.13 -20.71
CA SER A 107 14.10 16.70 -21.55
C SER A 107 15.17 17.38 -20.71
N GLY A 108 16.44 17.02 -20.93
CA GLY A 108 17.55 17.44 -20.05
C GLY A 108 17.37 16.83 -18.67
N ASP A 109 17.30 17.66 -17.64
CA ASP A 109 17.01 17.26 -16.25
C ASP A 109 15.61 17.70 -15.81
N GLN A 110 14.74 18.05 -16.77
CA GLN A 110 13.44 18.63 -16.50
C GLN A 110 12.32 17.65 -16.84
N LEU A 111 11.44 17.44 -15.86
CA LEU A 111 10.16 16.77 -16.05
C LEU A 111 9.06 17.78 -16.37
N TYR A 112 8.21 17.38 -17.30
CA TYR A 112 6.99 18.06 -17.66
C TYR A 112 5.81 17.11 -17.56
N LEU A 113 4.72 17.59 -16.95
CA LEU A 113 3.50 16.82 -16.77
C LEU A 113 2.30 17.55 -17.33
N LYS A 114 1.35 16.78 -17.84
CA LYS A 114 0.04 17.26 -18.26
C LYS A 114 -1.02 16.31 -17.69
N GLY A 115 -1.36 16.56 -16.43
CA GLY A 115 -2.37 15.80 -15.68
C GLY A 115 -3.80 16.25 -15.96
N ASP A 116 -4.75 15.33 -15.80
CA ASP A 116 -6.15 15.66 -15.59
C ASP A 116 -6.40 16.12 -14.14
N ALA A 117 -7.63 16.57 -13.83
CA ALA A 117 -7.96 17.07 -12.50
C ALA A 117 -7.81 16.00 -11.41
N SER A 118 -8.18 14.75 -11.69
CA SER A 118 -8.04 13.64 -10.75
C SER A 118 -6.58 13.33 -10.45
N PHE A 119 -5.70 13.40 -11.45
CA PHE A 119 -4.26 13.22 -11.26
C PHE A 119 -3.71 14.27 -10.31
N TRP A 120 -3.95 15.55 -10.58
CA TRP A 120 -3.43 16.64 -9.74
C TRP A 120 -4.00 16.63 -8.33
N ALA A 121 -5.26 16.26 -8.16
CA ALA A 121 -5.89 16.07 -6.86
C ALA A 121 -5.20 14.99 -5.99
N GLN A 122 -4.56 13.99 -6.61
CA GLN A 122 -3.83 12.96 -5.86
C GLN A 122 -2.39 13.38 -5.53
N GLN A 123 -1.80 14.30 -6.32
CA GLN A 123 -0.40 14.71 -6.14
C GLN A 123 -0.24 15.73 -5.00
N ASP A 124 -1.10 16.75 -4.93
CA ASP A 124 -1.03 17.81 -3.91
C ASP A 124 -2.41 18.08 -3.28
N PRO A 125 -2.90 17.13 -2.48
CA PRO A 125 -4.30 17.15 -2.09
C PRO A 125 -4.63 18.27 -1.10
N GLN A 126 -3.70 18.68 -0.24
CA GLN A 126 -3.96 19.68 0.80
C GLN A 126 -4.21 21.08 0.25
N PHE A 127 -3.73 21.38 -0.96
CA PHE A 127 -3.76 22.75 -1.47
C PHE A 127 -4.30 22.90 -2.89
N GLY A 128 -4.48 21.81 -3.64
CA GLY A 128 -5.06 21.86 -4.99
C GLY A 128 -4.33 22.79 -5.94
N HIS A 129 -3.06 23.16 -5.64
CA HIS A 129 -2.29 24.18 -6.33
C HIS A 129 -2.17 23.92 -7.84
N ASP A 130 -2.18 22.65 -8.23
CA ASP A 130 -2.03 22.22 -9.61
C ASP A 130 -3.36 21.85 -10.29
N LEU A 131 -4.52 21.99 -9.63
CA LEU A 131 -5.82 21.73 -10.27
C LEU A 131 -6.15 22.73 -11.38
N THR A 132 -5.70 23.97 -11.25
CA THR A 132 -5.79 24.98 -12.33
C THR A 132 -4.88 24.67 -13.51
N SER A 133 -3.96 23.75 -13.33
CA SER A 133 -3.02 23.27 -14.34
C SER A 133 -3.54 22.08 -15.14
N ALA A 134 -4.74 21.58 -14.84
CA ALA A 134 -5.36 20.48 -15.56
C ALA A 134 -5.42 20.78 -17.07
N GLY A 135 -4.87 19.87 -17.87
CA GLY A 135 -4.81 20.05 -19.33
C GLY A 135 -3.73 21.03 -19.84
N HIS A 136 -2.85 21.53 -18.97
CA HIS A 136 -1.67 22.31 -19.34
C HIS A 136 -0.38 21.53 -19.07
N TRP A 137 0.69 21.84 -19.82
CA TRP A 137 2.01 21.34 -19.49
C TRP A 137 2.57 22.11 -18.31
N ILE A 138 3.09 21.40 -17.31
CA ILE A 138 3.65 21.95 -16.10
C ILE A 138 5.10 21.57 -16.00
N LYS A 139 5.95 22.57 -15.80
CA LYS A 139 7.37 22.40 -15.52
C LYS A 139 7.52 22.09 -14.03
N SER A 140 7.74 20.83 -13.68
CA SER A 140 7.84 20.43 -12.27
C SER A 140 9.09 21.01 -11.59
N GLU A 141 8.94 21.70 -10.48
CA GLU A 141 10.01 22.29 -9.67
C GLU A 141 9.93 21.77 -8.22
N LYS A 142 11.09 21.66 -7.55
CA LYS A 142 11.17 21.35 -6.13
C LYS A 142 10.60 22.52 -5.31
N ARG A 143 9.75 22.24 -4.32
CA ARG A 143 9.18 23.24 -3.40
C ARG A 143 9.63 22.95 -1.97
N ASP A 144 9.68 23.99 -1.14
CA ASP A 144 9.94 23.83 0.29
C ASP A 144 8.78 23.09 0.95
N GLY A 145 9.06 21.93 1.56
CA GLY A 145 8.06 21.13 2.28
C GLY A 145 7.17 20.24 1.42
N TYR A 146 7.30 20.26 0.09
CA TYR A 146 6.49 19.47 -0.84
C TYR A 146 7.27 19.09 -2.10
N TYR A 147 7.17 17.83 -2.53
CA TYR A 147 7.73 17.37 -3.80
C TYR A 147 6.58 17.02 -4.76
N MET A 148 6.51 17.72 -5.90
CA MET A 148 5.62 17.29 -6.97
C MET A 148 6.01 15.87 -7.40
N LEU A 149 5.03 14.96 -7.42
CA LEU A 149 5.21 13.52 -7.69
C LEU A 149 5.96 12.72 -6.64
N ASP A 150 5.59 12.85 -5.38
CA ASP A 150 5.93 11.81 -4.39
C ASP A 150 5.48 10.40 -4.85
N SER A 151 4.41 10.30 -5.66
CA SER A 151 3.97 9.02 -6.22
C SER A 151 4.86 8.49 -7.35
N PHE A 152 5.77 9.29 -7.93
CA PHE A 152 6.66 8.87 -9.03
C PHE A 152 8.04 9.56 -8.95
N ALA A 153 8.94 9.02 -8.11
CA ALA A 153 10.25 9.62 -7.80
C ALA A 153 11.43 9.05 -8.62
N VAL A 154 11.22 8.74 -9.91
CA VAL A 154 12.26 8.20 -10.80
C VAL A 154 12.75 9.26 -11.79
N ASN A 155 14.07 9.42 -11.93
CA ASN A 155 14.63 10.22 -13.01
C ASN A 155 14.49 9.43 -14.33
N VAL A 156 13.45 9.76 -15.11
CA VAL A 156 13.17 9.07 -16.38
C VAL A 156 14.32 9.24 -17.38
N GLY A 157 15.04 10.37 -17.35
CA GLY A 157 16.21 10.60 -18.19
C GLY A 157 17.37 9.64 -17.90
N SER A 158 17.40 9.02 -16.72
CA SER A 158 18.37 7.97 -16.39
C SER A 158 18.03 6.59 -16.98
N LEU A 159 16.81 6.38 -17.49
CA LEU A 159 16.33 5.08 -18.00
C LEU A 159 16.71 4.82 -19.47
N THR A 160 17.85 5.34 -19.93
CA THR A 160 18.32 5.18 -21.31
C THR A 160 18.68 3.72 -21.62
N PRO A 161 18.67 3.31 -22.90
CA PRO A 161 19.18 1.98 -23.29
C PRO A 161 20.60 1.70 -22.77
N ALA A 162 21.47 2.73 -22.72
CA ALA A 162 22.85 2.61 -22.24
C ALA A 162 22.94 2.44 -20.71
N SER A 163 22.10 3.15 -19.95
CA SER A 163 22.02 3.03 -18.48
C SER A 163 21.47 1.67 -18.07
N LEU A 164 20.36 1.25 -18.67
CA LEU A 164 19.77 -0.07 -18.40
C LEU A 164 20.72 -1.21 -18.77
N ALA A 165 21.46 -1.08 -19.88
CA ALA A 165 22.51 -2.04 -20.24
C ALA A 165 23.65 -2.10 -19.21
N THR A 166 23.99 -0.97 -18.60
CA THR A 166 25.01 -0.89 -17.53
C THR A 166 24.51 -1.62 -16.29
N LEU A 167 23.25 -1.41 -15.90
CA LEU A 167 22.63 -2.11 -14.78
C LEU A 167 22.60 -3.63 -14.99
N VAL A 168 22.18 -4.06 -16.19
CA VAL A 168 22.17 -5.48 -16.56
C VAL A 168 23.55 -6.10 -16.40
N ARG A 169 24.62 -5.42 -16.85
CA ARG A 169 26.00 -5.90 -16.66
C ARG A 169 26.39 -5.94 -15.20
N GLN A 170 26.11 -4.87 -14.44
CA GLN A 170 26.46 -4.78 -13.03
C GLN A 170 25.86 -5.95 -12.25
N VAL A 171 24.56 -6.20 -12.39
CA VAL A 171 23.86 -7.29 -11.69
C VAL A 171 24.36 -8.67 -12.12
N THR A 172 24.59 -8.90 -13.41
CA THR A 172 24.94 -10.23 -13.94
C THR A 172 26.43 -10.59 -13.84
N SER A 173 27.30 -9.59 -13.64
CA SER A 173 28.75 -9.77 -13.47
C SER A 173 29.20 -9.71 -12.02
N ASP A 174 28.28 -9.37 -11.10
CA ASP A 174 28.56 -9.39 -9.67
C ASP A 174 28.85 -10.83 -9.20
N PRO A 175 30.00 -11.10 -8.56
CA PRO A 175 30.32 -12.43 -8.03
C PRO A 175 29.34 -12.89 -6.93
N GLU A 176 28.65 -11.97 -6.27
CA GLU A 176 27.63 -12.27 -5.25
C GLU A 176 26.22 -12.44 -5.85
N ALA A 177 26.06 -12.30 -7.17
CA ALA A 177 24.76 -12.41 -7.82
C ALA A 177 24.12 -13.78 -7.58
N VAL A 178 22.91 -13.77 -7.02
CA VAL A 178 22.10 -14.98 -6.88
C VAL A 178 21.39 -15.23 -8.20
N ARG A 179 21.80 -16.31 -8.88
CA ARG A 179 21.16 -16.80 -10.11
C ARG A 179 20.06 -17.80 -9.77
N GLU A 180 18.89 -17.63 -10.37
CA GLU A 180 17.78 -18.58 -10.24
C GLU A 180 17.31 -19.00 -11.64
N ASP A 181 17.36 -20.31 -11.88
CA ASP A 181 16.97 -20.95 -13.14
C ASP A 181 15.54 -21.52 -13.02
N GLY A 182 14.86 -21.69 -14.15
CA GLY A 182 13.60 -22.46 -14.22
C GLY A 182 12.32 -21.64 -14.14
N ALA A 183 12.42 -20.31 -14.12
CA ALA A 183 11.26 -19.44 -14.24
C ALA A 183 10.77 -19.38 -15.70
N THR A 184 9.46 -19.25 -15.89
CA THR A 184 8.88 -18.80 -17.15
C THR A 184 8.43 -17.36 -16.97
N PHE A 185 8.80 -16.49 -17.90
CA PHE A 185 8.40 -15.08 -17.90
C PHE A 185 7.79 -14.74 -19.26
N GLN A 186 6.52 -14.32 -19.24
CA GLN A 186 5.74 -14.05 -20.47
C GLN A 186 5.76 -15.23 -21.45
N GLY A 187 5.59 -16.46 -20.92
CA GLY A 187 5.62 -17.68 -21.73
C GLY A 187 6.99 -18.09 -22.28
N ARG A 188 8.09 -17.45 -21.84
CA ARG A 188 9.47 -17.78 -22.25
C ARG A 188 10.28 -18.28 -21.07
N LYS A 189 11.12 -19.31 -21.28
CA LYS A 189 12.10 -19.71 -20.26
C LYS A 189 13.00 -18.52 -19.91
N ALA A 190 13.19 -18.28 -18.63
CA ALA A 190 13.88 -17.14 -18.10
C ALA A 190 14.86 -17.52 -16.98
N VAL A 191 15.83 -16.65 -16.75
CA VAL A 191 16.82 -16.72 -15.68
C VAL A 191 16.82 -15.37 -14.98
N SER A 192 16.63 -15.36 -13.66
CA SER A 192 16.75 -14.15 -12.85
C SER A 192 18.14 -14.07 -12.19
N TYR A 193 18.62 -12.84 -12.08
CA TYR A 193 19.87 -12.48 -11.41
C TYR A 193 19.55 -11.41 -10.37
N ASN A 194 19.91 -11.66 -9.12
CA ASN A 194 19.68 -10.74 -8.02
C ASN A 194 21.02 -10.28 -7.44
N SER A 195 21.29 -8.97 -7.46
CA SER A 195 22.42 -8.38 -6.73
C SER A 195 22.18 -6.90 -6.41
N GLY A 196 22.73 -6.44 -5.28
CA GLY A 196 22.80 -5.01 -4.94
C GLY A 196 21.45 -4.27 -4.89
N GLY A 197 20.36 -4.94 -4.47
CA GLY A 197 19.03 -4.31 -4.48
C GLY A 197 18.27 -4.43 -5.81
N TRP A 198 18.89 -5.03 -6.83
CA TRP A 198 18.34 -5.16 -8.17
C TRP A 198 18.15 -6.61 -8.61
N THR A 199 17.09 -6.81 -9.38
CA THR A 199 16.72 -8.05 -10.04
C THR A 199 16.71 -7.82 -11.55
N VAL A 200 17.42 -8.65 -12.31
CA VAL A 200 17.42 -8.64 -13.78
C VAL A 200 16.96 -10.00 -14.28
N VAL A 201 15.89 -10.00 -15.08
CA VAL A 201 15.34 -11.22 -15.69
C VAL A 201 15.72 -11.24 -17.17
N LEU A 202 16.45 -12.28 -17.57
CA LEU A 202 16.86 -12.52 -18.95
C LEU A 202 16.12 -13.73 -19.52
N ALA A 203 15.84 -13.75 -20.82
CA ALA A 203 15.44 -14.99 -21.46
C ALA A 203 16.58 -16.02 -21.40
N ALA A 204 16.25 -17.29 -21.22
CA ALA A 204 17.22 -18.39 -21.13
C ALA A 204 17.95 -18.67 -22.46
N GLU A 205 17.38 -18.20 -23.57
CA GLU A 205 17.89 -18.43 -24.93
C GLU A 205 18.60 -17.19 -25.49
N SER A 206 19.72 -17.42 -26.19
CA SER A 206 20.47 -16.38 -26.91
C SER A 206 19.54 -15.64 -27.90
N PRO A 207 19.60 -14.29 -27.99
CA PRO A 207 20.61 -13.38 -27.46
C PRO A 207 20.42 -12.94 -26.00
N TYR A 208 19.62 -13.67 -25.21
CA TYR A 208 19.28 -13.40 -23.81
C TYR A 208 18.60 -12.03 -23.61
N PRO A 209 17.56 -11.69 -24.40
CA PRO A 209 16.89 -10.41 -24.25
C PRO A 209 16.44 -10.17 -22.80
N VAL A 210 16.59 -8.92 -22.36
CA VAL A 210 16.10 -8.49 -21.05
C VAL A 210 14.58 -8.51 -21.06
N LEU A 211 13.99 -9.22 -20.10
CA LEU A 211 12.55 -9.38 -19.97
C LEU A 211 11.97 -8.45 -18.89
N ALA A 212 12.70 -8.26 -17.79
CA ALA A 212 12.34 -7.33 -16.73
C ALA A 212 13.57 -6.86 -15.94
N ILE A 213 13.46 -5.69 -15.33
CA ILE A 213 14.41 -5.12 -14.38
C ILE A 213 13.58 -4.61 -13.18
N GLY A 214 13.95 -5.00 -11.97
CA GLY A 214 13.27 -4.58 -10.74
C GLY A 214 14.29 -4.12 -9.69
N GLY A 215 13.99 -3.09 -8.90
CA GLY A 215 14.86 -2.68 -7.80
C GLY A 215 14.51 -1.31 -7.21
N ASP A 216 15.27 -0.88 -6.20
CA ASP A 216 15.08 0.42 -5.57
C ASP A 216 15.86 1.53 -6.30
N PRO A 217 15.20 2.51 -6.94
CA PRO A 217 15.87 3.62 -7.61
C PRO A 217 16.50 4.64 -6.64
N SER A 218 16.39 4.46 -5.32
CA SER A 218 17.01 5.34 -4.31
C SER A 218 18.54 5.20 -4.23
N HIS A 219 19.10 4.13 -4.80
CA HIS A 219 20.54 3.90 -4.84
C HIS A 219 21.17 4.58 -6.06
N ASP A 220 22.27 5.32 -5.85
CA ASP A 220 22.97 5.97 -6.95
C ASP A 220 23.63 4.96 -7.90
N ASP A 221 23.31 5.15 -9.18
CA ASP A 221 23.81 4.53 -10.41
C ASP A 221 23.38 3.08 -10.75
N PRO A 222 23.03 2.81 -12.04
CA PRO A 222 22.87 3.75 -13.16
C PRO A 222 21.43 4.27 -13.35
N VAL A 223 20.46 3.79 -12.56
CA VAL A 223 19.09 4.33 -12.48
C VAL A 223 19.04 5.30 -11.31
N LYS A 224 18.59 6.53 -11.55
CA LYS A 224 18.67 7.61 -10.55
C LYS A 224 17.28 7.95 -9.99
N PRO A 225 17.19 8.36 -8.71
CA PRO A 225 15.99 8.96 -8.19
C PRO A 225 15.76 10.33 -8.85
N ALA A 226 14.51 10.79 -8.87
CA ALA A 226 14.19 12.12 -9.39
C ALA A 226 14.88 13.20 -8.56
N VAL A 227 15.45 14.22 -9.23
CA VAL A 227 16.32 15.26 -8.62
C VAL A 227 15.64 16.05 -7.50
N TRP A 228 14.31 16.16 -7.53
CA TRP A 228 13.55 16.83 -6.47
C TRP A 228 13.45 15.98 -5.19
N HIS A 229 13.54 14.66 -5.27
CA HIS A 229 13.57 13.80 -4.10
C HIS A 229 15.00 13.83 -3.51
N PRO A 230 15.21 14.24 -2.24
CA PRO A 230 16.52 14.07 -1.64
C PRO A 230 16.86 12.58 -1.67
N ALA A 231 18.10 12.24 -2.02
CA ALA A 231 18.64 10.91 -1.73
C ALA A 231 18.44 10.71 -0.21
N GLY A 232 17.44 9.91 0.16
CA GLY A 232 17.13 9.64 1.55
C GLY A 232 18.40 9.12 2.24
N ARG A 233 18.52 9.37 3.55
CA ARG A 233 19.59 8.75 4.37
C ARG A 233 19.69 7.28 3.97
N THR A 234 20.87 6.89 3.49
CA THR A 234 21.23 5.55 3.08
C THR A 234 20.95 4.57 4.22
N GLY A 235 19.71 4.08 4.30
CA GLY A 235 19.41 2.81 4.95
C GLY A 235 20.11 1.71 4.15
N PRO A 236 20.42 0.56 4.77
CA PRO A 236 20.88 -0.58 4.00
C PRO A 236 19.83 -0.88 2.91
N ALA A 237 20.27 -0.96 1.65
CA ALA A 237 19.45 -1.42 0.54
C ALA A 237 18.61 -2.61 1.00
N MET A 238 17.29 -2.56 0.80
CA MET A 238 16.49 -3.77 0.99
C MET A 238 17.07 -4.80 0.02
N LYS A 239 17.70 -5.85 0.56
CA LYS A 239 18.14 -6.96 -0.27
C LYS A 239 16.88 -7.44 -1.01
N PRO A 240 16.93 -7.61 -2.34
CA PRO A 240 15.84 -8.26 -3.04
C PRO A 240 15.55 -9.55 -2.28
N ALA A 241 14.28 -9.83 -2.02
CA ALA A 241 13.91 -11.14 -1.51
C ALA A 241 14.32 -12.15 -2.59
N GLY A 242 15.55 -12.66 -2.54
CA GLY A 242 15.90 -13.86 -3.29
C GLY A 242 14.88 -14.93 -2.91
N HIS A 243 14.62 -15.90 -3.78
CA HIS A 243 13.67 -16.99 -3.53
C HIS A 243 13.96 -17.82 -2.26
N ARG A 244 14.99 -17.47 -1.47
CA ARG A 244 15.38 -18.08 -0.21
C ARG A 244 15.57 -17.10 0.97
N ALA A 245 15.41 -15.78 0.78
CA ALA A 245 15.66 -14.80 1.84
C ALA A 245 14.38 -14.51 2.65
N ASN A 246 14.24 -15.20 3.79
CA ASN A 246 13.03 -15.29 4.62
C ASN A 246 12.81 -14.16 5.65
N THR A 247 13.38 -12.96 5.50
CA THR A 247 13.29 -11.97 6.60
C THR A 247 13.13 -10.54 6.09
N VAL A 248 11.87 -10.11 6.01
CA VAL A 248 11.48 -8.69 6.00
C VAL A 248 10.45 -8.54 7.11
N SER A 249 10.72 -7.70 8.10
CA SER A 249 9.88 -7.52 9.30
C SER A 249 8.64 -6.68 8.99
N ALA A 250 7.45 -7.11 9.43
CA ALA A 250 6.18 -6.52 9.02
C ALA A 250 5.82 -5.18 9.73
N ASP A 251 6.48 -4.86 10.85
CA ASP A 251 5.92 -3.88 11.81
C ASP A 251 6.75 -2.60 12.00
N GLY A 252 7.77 -2.34 11.16
CA GLY A 252 8.63 -1.16 11.35
C GLY A 252 9.38 -0.62 10.12
N LEU A 253 8.98 -0.96 8.89
CA LEU A 253 9.76 -0.56 7.73
C LEU A 253 9.35 0.81 7.18
N ASP A 254 10.32 1.72 7.16
CA ASP A 254 10.58 2.55 5.98
C ASP A 254 10.58 1.61 4.76
N LEU A 255 9.41 1.45 4.13
CA LEU A 255 9.30 0.75 2.85
C LEU A 255 10.24 1.47 1.89
N SER A 256 11.25 0.79 1.38
CA SER A 256 12.07 1.30 0.29
C SER A 256 11.22 1.40 -0.98
N SER A 257 11.48 2.41 -1.81
CA SER A 257 10.83 2.52 -3.10
C SER A 257 11.18 1.30 -3.94
N TYR A 258 10.29 0.90 -4.84
CA TYR A 258 10.56 -0.18 -5.76
C TYR A 258 10.04 0.15 -7.14
N LEU A 259 10.88 -0.08 -8.14
CA LEU A 259 10.61 0.16 -9.53
C LEU A 259 10.72 -1.16 -10.29
N THR A 260 9.66 -1.53 -11.02
CA THR A 260 9.69 -2.58 -12.04
C THR A 260 9.66 -1.94 -13.43
N LEU A 261 10.48 -2.46 -14.35
CA LEU A 261 10.62 -2.04 -15.74
C LEU A 261 10.56 -3.26 -16.66
N VAL A 262 9.75 -3.18 -17.72
CA VAL A 262 9.72 -4.17 -18.82
C VAL A 262 10.19 -3.49 -20.11
N PRO A 263 11.48 -3.65 -20.49
CA PRO A 263 12.03 -2.98 -21.67
C PRO A 263 11.68 -3.69 -22.97
N LYS A 264 11.26 -2.91 -23.97
CA LYS A 264 11.01 -3.36 -25.35
C LYS A 264 11.65 -2.37 -26.33
N PRO A 265 12.10 -2.80 -27.53
CA PRO A 265 12.51 -1.87 -28.57
C PRO A 265 11.37 -0.89 -28.92
N ALA A 266 11.68 0.39 -29.00
CA ALA A 266 10.71 1.39 -29.43
C ALA A 266 10.57 1.43 -30.96
N THR A 267 9.37 1.72 -31.47
CA THR A 267 9.15 1.93 -32.91
C THR A 267 9.59 3.33 -33.35
N THR A 268 9.74 3.53 -34.66
CA THR A 268 10.04 4.85 -35.24
C THR A 268 8.98 5.89 -34.91
N GLU A 269 7.70 5.50 -34.88
CA GLU A 269 6.59 6.37 -34.49
C GLU A 269 6.71 6.81 -33.03
N GLN A 270 7.06 5.89 -32.14
CA GLN A 270 7.26 6.19 -30.71
C GLN A 270 8.44 7.17 -30.51
N MET A 271 9.56 6.96 -31.21
CA MET A 271 10.69 7.90 -31.17
C MET A 271 10.32 9.29 -31.69
N ASN A 272 9.55 9.37 -32.78
CA ASN A 272 9.06 10.65 -33.29
C ASN A 272 8.12 11.34 -32.29
N SER A 273 7.29 10.57 -31.59
CA SER A 273 6.42 11.07 -30.52
C SER A 273 7.21 11.64 -29.33
N VAL A 274 8.33 11.02 -28.93
CA VAL A 274 9.23 11.59 -27.91
C VAL A 274 9.71 12.96 -28.34
N ARG A 275 10.17 13.10 -29.59
CA ARG A 275 10.68 14.38 -30.10
C ARG A 275 9.60 15.47 -30.13
N THR A 276 8.41 15.17 -30.63
CA THR A 276 7.33 16.16 -30.76
C THR A 276 6.73 16.53 -29.41
N THR A 277 6.50 15.56 -28.53
CA THR A 277 5.92 15.77 -27.20
C THR A 277 6.87 16.57 -26.32
N THR A 278 8.17 16.22 -26.28
CA THR A 278 9.16 16.98 -25.50
C THR A 278 9.31 18.42 -26.00
N ALA A 279 9.37 18.64 -27.32
CA ALA A 279 9.43 19.99 -27.88
C ALA A 279 8.18 20.82 -27.53
N THR A 280 6.99 20.22 -27.60
CA THR A 280 5.73 20.87 -27.23
C THR A 280 5.70 21.20 -25.74
N ALA A 281 6.07 20.25 -24.89
CA ALA A 281 6.10 20.44 -23.45
C ALA A 281 7.05 21.57 -23.05
N VAL A 282 8.29 21.57 -23.58
CA VAL A 282 9.26 22.65 -23.34
C VAL A 282 8.74 24.01 -23.79
N ALA A 283 8.07 24.08 -24.95
CA ALA A 283 7.60 25.34 -25.53
C ALA A 283 6.35 25.91 -24.85
N THR A 284 5.50 25.06 -24.26
CA THR A 284 4.17 25.44 -23.75
C THR A 284 3.99 25.26 -22.25
N ALA A 285 5.01 24.73 -21.56
CA ALA A 285 4.93 24.53 -20.13
C ALA A 285 4.84 25.86 -19.39
N VAL A 286 3.94 25.91 -18.41
CA VAL A 286 3.81 27.02 -17.47
C VAL A 286 4.45 26.64 -16.13
N PRO A 287 4.94 27.63 -15.36
CA PRO A 287 5.40 27.37 -14.00
C PRO A 287 4.20 26.92 -13.13
N PRO A 288 4.44 26.07 -12.13
CA PRO A 288 3.41 25.58 -11.24
C PRO A 288 2.99 26.72 -10.27
N ALA A 289 1.71 26.84 -9.91
CA ALA A 289 1.21 27.98 -9.11
C ALA A 289 1.73 27.97 -7.66
N THR A 290 2.20 29.11 -7.11
CA THR A 290 2.86 29.20 -5.77
C THR A 290 1.88 29.30 -4.58
N SER A 291 2.34 28.92 -3.37
CA SER A 291 1.57 28.29 -2.29
C SER A 291 0.72 29.13 -1.30
N ALA A 292 0.46 30.43 -1.49
CA ALA A 292 -0.40 31.18 -0.56
C ALA A 292 -1.32 32.22 -1.21
N GLU A 293 -0.84 32.91 -2.26
CA GLU A 293 -1.68 33.82 -3.04
C GLU A 293 -2.54 33.12 -4.09
N ALA A 294 -2.18 31.90 -4.55
CA ALA A 294 -2.98 31.16 -5.51
C ALA A 294 -4.23 30.55 -4.87
N VAL A 295 -4.11 29.89 -3.71
CA VAL A 295 -5.25 29.25 -3.01
C VAL A 295 -6.30 30.27 -2.58
N SER A 296 -5.88 31.44 -2.10
CA SER A 296 -6.81 32.54 -1.78
C SER A 296 -7.42 33.21 -3.02
N LYS A 297 -6.84 32.99 -4.22
CA LYS A 297 -7.33 33.53 -5.50
C LYS A 297 -7.91 32.47 -6.44
N THR A 298 -8.03 31.20 -6.05
CA THR A 298 -8.55 30.10 -6.92
C THR A 298 -9.52 29.17 -6.19
N MET A 299 -10.34 29.72 -5.29
CA MET A 299 -11.40 28.98 -4.61
C MET A 299 -12.58 28.62 -5.53
N GLY A 300 -12.59 29.10 -6.77
CA GLY A 300 -13.75 29.02 -7.65
C GLY A 300 -14.73 30.15 -7.34
N PRO A 301 -16.01 30.01 -7.73
CA PRO A 301 -17.01 31.00 -7.36
C PRO A 301 -17.26 30.96 -5.85
N ALA A 302 -17.28 32.11 -5.21
CA ALA A 302 -17.57 32.25 -3.78
C ALA A 302 -18.58 33.38 -3.59
N PHE A 303 -19.64 33.16 -2.81
CA PHE A 303 -20.77 34.10 -2.78
C PHE A 303 -20.95 34.72 -1.39
N THR A 304 -20.85 36.04 -1.33
CA THR A 304 -21.21 36.82 -0.15
C THR A 304 -22.62 37.37 -0.31
N THR A 305 -23.44 37.25 0.73
CA THR A 305 -24.79 37.83 0.77
C THR A 305 -24.80 39.01 1.73
N THR A 306 -25.33 40.15 1.27
CA THR A 306 -25.55 41.35 2.09
C THR A 306 -27.04 41.64 2.13
N SER A 307 -27.60 41.83 3.33
CA SER A 307 -28.97 42.34 3.47
C SER A 307 -28.94 43.86 3.31
N ASN A 308 -29.72 44.37 2.35
CA ASN A 308 -29.98 45.80 2.19
C ASN A 308 -31.33 46.20 2.80
N SER A 309 -31.96 45.28 3.53
CA SER A 309 -33.28 45.52 4.14
C SER A 309 -33.14 46.53 5.26
N GLY A 310 -34.00 47.55 5.26
CA GLY A 310 -34.06 48.49 6.38
C GLY A 310 -34.42 47.76 7.68
N SER A 311 -33.81 48.17 8.79
CA SER A 311 -34.13 47.64 10.14
C SER A 311 -35.55 48.01 10.59
N LEU A 312 -36.16 49.04 9.98
CA LEU A 312 -37.50 49.53 10.27
C LEU A 312 -38.46 49.16 9.13
N CYS A 313 -39.55 48.45 9.45
CA CYS A 313 -40.68 48.24 8.55
C CYS A 313 -41.95 48.92 9.10
N THR A 314 -42.51 49.87 8.36
CA THR A 314 -43.73 50.59 8.73
C THR A 314 -44.95 50.24 7.87
N THR A 315 -44.79 49.34 6.88
CA THR A 315 -45.83 48.93 5.92
C THR A 315 -46.21 47.46 6.09
N ASN A 316 -47.41 47.08 5.65
CA ASN A 316 -47.78 45.66 5.46
C ASN A 316 -48.22 45.47 4.00
N PRO A 317 -47.45 44.77 3.17
CA PRO A 317 -46.27 43.97 3.51
C PRO A 317 -44.98 44.80 3.71
N CYS A 318 -43.99 44.21 4.38
CA CYS A 318 -42.62 44.74 4.50
C CYS A 318 -41.81 44.41 3.25
N SER A 319 -41.03 45.36 2.73
CA SER A 319 -40.05 45.08 1.69
C SER A 319 -38.79 44.44 2.27
N TYR A 320 -38.15 43.57 1.49
CA TYR A 320 -36.81 43.07 1.77
C TYR A 320 -35.94 43.18 0.51
N SER A 321 -34.63 43.26 0.71
CA SER A 321 -33.63 43.28 -0.35
C SER A 321 -32.35 42.60 0.10
N PHE A 322 -31.84 41.70 -0.74
CA PHE A 322 -30.56 41.01 -0.55
C PHE A 322 -29.71 41.16 -1.82
N THR A 323 -28.44 41.53 -1.65
CA THR A 323 -27.45 41.50 -2.72
C THR A 323 -26.55 40.31 -2.55
N VAL A 324 -26.42 39.51 -3.60
CA VAL A 324 -25.42 38.44 -3.67
C VAL A 324 -24.31 38.90 -4.60
N THR A 325 -23.08 38.83 -4.11
CA THR A 325 -21.87 39.17 -4.86
C THR A 325 -21.01 37.93 -5.00
N ASN A 326 -20.55 37.63 -6.21
CA ASN A 326 -19.50 36.66 -6.40
C ASN A 326 -18.16 37.29 -6.00
N SER A 327 -17.72 37.01 -4.78
CA SER A 327 -16.40 37.38 -4.24
C SER A 327 -15.27 36.47 -4.73
N GLY A 328 -15.59 35.35 -5.38
CA GLY A 328 -14.63 34.41 -5.94
C GLY A 328 -13.96 34.89 -7.23
N ASP A 329 -13.07 34.05 -7.76
CA ASP A 329 -12.22 34.34 -8.92
C ASP A 329 -12.74 33.71 -10.22
N GLN A 330 -13.71 32.81 -10.13
CA GLN A 330 -14.37 32.18 -11.28
C GLN A 330 -15.83 32.56 -11.37
N ALA A 331 -16.37 32.55 -12.59
CA ALA A 331 -17.80 32.69 -12.80
C ALA A 331 -18.53 31.43 -12.29
N GLY A 332 -19.67 31.61 -11.63
CA GLY A 332 -20.44 30.49 -11.09
C GLY A 332 -21.93 30.75 -11.15
N GLU A 333 -22.70 29.69 -11.35
CA GLU A 333 -24.15 29.74 -11.18
C GLU A 333 -24.48 29.96 -9.70
N ALA A 334 -25.38 30.88 -9.41
CA ALA A 334 -25.84 31.19 -8.07
C ALA A 334 -27.35 31.13 -7.96
N THR A 335 -27.84 30.50 -6.91
CA THR A 335 -29.25 30.52 -6.51
C THR A 335 -29.36 30.92 -5.06
N LEU A 336 -30.05 32.03 -4.78
CA LEU A 336 -30.27 32.51 -3.43
C LEU A 336 -31.48 31.80 -2.80
N TYR A 337 -31.29 31.25 -1.61
CA TYR A 337 -32.36 30.72 -0.77
C TYR A 337 -32.55 31.65 0.42
N LEU A 338 -33.81 32.01 0.67
CA LEU A 338 -34.19 32.90 1.76
C LEU A 338 -35.23 32.21 2.63
N THR A 339 -34.98 32.17 3.94
CA THR A 339 -35.94 31.71 4.94
C THR A 339 -36.25 32.88 5.87
N MET A 340 -37.51 33.31 5.87
CA MET A 340 -38.00 34.41 6.71
C MET A 340 -39.28 33.98 7.43
N PRO A 341 -39.63 34.60 8.56
CA PRO A 341 -40.90 34.33 9.24
C PRO A 341 -42.09 34.45 8.29
N GLN A 342 -42.96 33.43 8.28
CA GLN A 342 -44.18 33.38 7.45
C GLN A 342 -43.97 33.47 5.93
N VAL A 343 -42.72 33.33 5.45
CA VAL A 343 -42.40 33.22 4.02
C VAL A 343 -41.77 31.85 3.78
N PRO A 344 -42.41 30.97 2.99
CA PRO A 344 -41.81 29.69 2.64
C PRO A 344 -40.46 29.89 1.95
N THR A 345 -39.48 29.05 2.29
CA THR A 345 -38.18 29.05 1.63
C THR A 345 -38.37 28.71 0.15
N ALA A 346 -37.92 29.61 -0.73
CA ALA A 346 -38.02 29.43 -2.19
C ALA A 346 -36.71 29.80 -2.89
N PRO A 347 -36.30 29.04 -3.92
CA PRO A 347 -35.10 29.34 -4.70
C PRO A 347 -35.31 30.62 -5.53
N ARG A 348 -34.28 31.47 -5.58
CA ARG A 348 -34.21 32.69 -6.39
C ARG A 348 -32.99 32.60 -7.32
N PRO A 349 -33.15 32.08 -8.55
CA PRO A 349 -32.04 31.93 -9.48
C PRO A 349 -31.44 33.28 -9.85
N LEU A 350 -30.12 33.41 -9.68
CA LEU A 350 -29.37 34.62 -10.03
C LEU A 350 -28.70 34.48 -11.40
N GLY A 351 -28.54 33.26 -11.90
CA GLY A 351 -27.79 32.95 -13.11
C GLY A 351 -26.30 32.87 -12.82
N ILE A 352 -25.48 32.96 -13.88
CA ILE A 352 -24.02 32.96 -13.76
C ILE A 352 -23.55 34.36 -13.36
N LEU A 353 -22.90 34.49 -12.21
CA LEU A 353 -22.26 35.72 -11.76
C LEU A 353 -20.75 35.63 -12.01
N LYS A 354 -20.20 36.59 -12.75
CA LYS A 354 -18.76 36.75 -12.95
C LYS A 354 -18.08 37.21 -11.65
N PRO A 355 -16.75 37.07 -11.51
CA PRO A 355 -16.00 37.64 -10.39
C PRO A 355 -16.35 39.11 -10.17
N LYS A 356 -16.60 39.48 -8.91
CA LYS A 356 -17.03 40.82 -8.45
C LYS A 356 -18.41 41.28 -8.96
N GLN A 357 -19.14 40.44 -9.70
CA GLN A 357 -20.50 40.77 -10.13
C GLN A 357 -21.48 40.57 -8.98
N SER A 358 -22.41 41.52 -8.84
CA SER A 358 -23.49 41.45 -7.87
C SER A 358 -24.85 41.35 -8.56
N LYS A 359 -25.80 40.68 -7.92
CA LYS A 359 -27.21 40.69 -8.29
C LYS A 359 -28.08 40.86 -7.05
N THR A 360 -29.06 41.75 -7.14
CA THR A 360 -29.97 42.04 -6.05
C THR A 360 -31.31 41.34 -6.28
N VAL A 361 -31.82 40.71 -5.22
CA VAL A 361 -33.18 40.15 -5.16
C VAL A 361 -33.96 40.94 -4.13
N SER A 362 -35.13 41.41 -4.53
CA SER A 362 -36.07 42.12 -3.67
C SER A 362 -37.44 41.45 -3.71
N GLY A 363 -38.20 41.61 -2.63
CA GLY A 363 -39.58 41.14 -2.56
C GLY A 363 -40.29 41.72 -1.35
N THR A 364 -41.41 41.10 -1.00
CA THR A 364 -42.24 41.52 0.13
C THR A 364 -42.55 40.34 1.05
N ARG A 365 -42.77 40.62 2.34
CA ARG A 365 -43.16 39.65 3.38
C ARG A 365 -44.23 40.22 4.29
N PRO A 366 -45.04 39.39 4.97
CA PRO A 366 -45.98 39.88 5.98
C PRO A 366 -45.27 40.69 7.06
N ASN A 367 -45.91 41.76 7.53
CA ASN A 367 -45.44 42.45 8.73
C ASN A 367 -45.77 41.60 9.96
N ILE A 368 -44.74 41.06 10.61
CA ILE A 368 -44.89 40.20 11.79
C ILE A 368 -45.12 40.98 13.09
N ALA A 369 -44.91 42.30 13.08
CA ALA A 369 -45.30 43.17 14.18
C ALA A 369 -46.82 43.41 14.10
N TRP A 370 -47.60 42.50 14.71
CA TRP A 370 -49.05 42.66 14.82
C TRP A 370 -49.40 43.79 15.80
N GLY A 371 -49.94 44.90 15.27
CA GLY A 371 -50.37 46.08 16.02
C GLY A 371 -49.42 47.28 15.90
N THR A 372 -49.90 48.48 16.19
CA THR A 372 -49.10 49.71 16.17
C THR A 372 -48.12 49.77 17.36
N GLY A 373 -46.88 50.23 17.11
CA GLY A 373 -45.91 50.53 18.18
C GLY A 373 -45.14 49.34 18.77
N ARG A 374 -45.22 48.13 18.17
CA ARG A 374 -44.47 46.95 18.64
C ARG A 374 -43.16 46.78 17.88
N THR A 375 -42.09 46.48 18.62
CA THR A 375 -40.80 46.03 18.06
C THR A 375 -40.72 44.51 18.17
N VAL A 376 -40.38 43.84 17.06
CA VAL A 376 -40.19 42.39 17.02
C VAL A 376 -38.76 42.13 16.54
N HIS A 377 -38.09 41.18 17.20
CA HIS A 377 -36.81 40.67 16.74
C HIS A 377 -37.06 39.34 16.02
N HIS A 378 -36.53 39.22 14.82
CA HIS A 378 -36.52 37.97 14.07
C HIS A 378 -35.19 37.83 13.31
N THR A 379 -34.88 36.62 12.88
CA THR A 379 -33.69 36.31 12.09
C THR A 379 -34.11 35.91 10.69
N ASP A 380 -33.50 36.56 9.70
CA ASP A 380 -33.62 36.19 8.29
C ASP A 380 -32.41 35.35 7.90
N TYR A 381 -32.65 34.13 7.42
CA TYR A 381 -31.58 33.25 6.96
C TYR A 381 -31.48 33.34 5.45
N ALA A 382 -30.26 33.60 4.97
CA ALA A 382 -29.94 33.66 3.55
C ALA A 382 -28.71 32.81 3.27
N TRP A 383 -28.77 32.02 2.21
CA TRP A 383 -27.62 31.26 1.73
C TRP A 383 -27.68 31.11 0.22
N VAL A 384 -26.52 30.87 -0.39
CA VAL A 384 -26.37 30.77 -1.83
C VAL A 384 -25.95 29.36 -2.18
N TYR A 385 -26.70 28.73 -3.06
CA TYR A 385 -26.33 27.48 -3.70
C TYR A 385 -25.57 27.76 -4.98
N SER A 386 -24.47 27.02 -5.19
CA SER A 386 -23.75 26.97 -6.45
C SER A 386 -23.45 25.54 -6.85
N THR A 387 -23.63 25.23 -8.13
CA THR A 387 -23.30 23.92 -8.69
C THR A 387 -21.81 23.61 -8.67
N ALA A 388 -20.96 24.65 -8.66
CA ALA A 388 -19.52 24.52 -8.55
C ALA A 388 -19.06 24.13 -7.13
N GLU A 389 -19.85 24.46 -6.09
CA GLU A 389 -19.54 24.14 -4.69
C GLU A 389 -20.22 22.85 -4.25
N TYR A 390 -21.51 22.70 -4.54
CA TYR A 390 -22.34 21.61 -4.01
C TYR A 390 -22.66 20.49 -5.02
N GLY A 391 -22.20 20.63 -6.27
CA GLY A 391 -22.56 19.73 -7.37
C GLY A 391 -23.92 20.03 -7.97
N PRO A 392 -24.46 19.16 -8.85
CA PRO A 392 -25.69 19.44 -9.59
C PRO A 392 -26.98 19.27 -8.77
N ASP A 393 -26.96 18.57 -7.64
CA ASP A 393 -28.16 18.33 -6.81
C ASP A 393 -28.34 19.40 -5.70
N PRO A 394 -29.31 20.32 -5.81
CA PRO A 394 -29.55 21.35 -4.80
C PRO A 394 -30.01 20.81 -3.45
N LYS A 395 -30.48 19.56 -3.39
CA LYS A 395 -30.87 18.93 -2.13
C LYS A 395 -29.65 18.63 -1.26
N ILE A 396 -28.48 18.33 -1.85
CA ILE A 396 -27.21 18.17 -1.12
C ILE A 396 -26.88 19.47 -0.39
N GLY A 397 -26.82 20.60 -1.12
CA GLY A 397 -26.53 21.91 -0.53
C GLY A 397 -27.51 22.30 0.57
N SER A 398 -28.81 22.04 0.37
CA SER A 398 -29.83 22.31 1.39
C SER A 398 -29.65 21.46 2.67
N ARG A 399 -29.36 20.16 2.54
CA ARG A 399 -29.13 19.26 3.68
C ARG A 399 -27.85 19.61 4.45
N LEU A 400 -26.78 19.99 3.76
CA LEU A 400 -25.53 20.44 4.37
C LEU A 400 -25.71 21.78 5.07
N HIS A 401 -26.38 22.73 4.43
CA HIS A 401 -26.69 24.02 5.04
C HIS A 401 -27.50 23.87 6.32
N ALA A 402 -28.51 22.99 6.34
CA ALA A 402 -29.31 22.70 7.53
C ALA A 402 -28.49 22.11 8.70
N ARG A 403 -27.31 21.54 8.41
CA ARG A 403 -26.36 20.99 9.38
C ARG A 403 -25.20 21.94 9.69
N ASN A 404 -25.21 23.15 9.12
CA ASN A 404 -24.10 24.10 9.17
C ASN A 404 -22.77 23.52 8.66
N LEU A 405 -22.82 22.65 7.64
CA LEU A 405 -21.65 22.09 6.97
C LEU A 405 -21.45 22.78 5.61
N ARG A 406 -20.22 23.21 5.30
CA ARG A 406 -19.89 23.79 4.00
C ARG A 406 -18.60 23.19 3.45
N PRO A 407 -18.57 22.77 2.17
CA PRO A 407 -17.33 22.31 1.53
C PRO A 407 -16.21 23.35 1.60
N GLY A 408 -16.56 24.64 1.50
CA GLY A 408 -15.60 25.75 1.57
C GLY A 408 -14.87 25.89 2.91
N ASP A 409 -15.44 25.40 4.02
CA ASP A 409 -14.80 25.49 5.35
C ASP A 409 -13.56 24.59 5.46
N LEU A 410 -13.48 23.57 4.61
CA LEU A 410 -12.37 22.62 4.55
C LEU A 410 -11.25 23.04 3.58
N SER A 411 -11.31 24.28 3.05
CA SER A 411 -10.28 24.92 2.22
C SER A 411 -9.92 24.16 0.92
N TYR A 412 -10.88 23.52 0.27
CA TYR A 412 -10.67 22.84 -1.01
C TYR A 412 -10.98 23.72 -2.23
N SER A 413 -10.18 23.60 -3.29
CA SER A 413 -10.42 24.31 -4.55
C SER A 413 -11.40 23.58 -5.47
N THR A 414 -12.03 24.31 -6.38
CA THR A 414 -12.71 23.69 -7.53
C THR A 414 -11.66 22.99 -8.42
N PRO A 415 -11.99 21.82 -9.01
CA PRO A 415 -13.31 21.18 -9.11
C PRO A 415 -13.62 20.14 -8.02
N LEU A 416 -12.92 20.09 -6.88
CA LEU A 416 -13.12 19.06 -5.85
C LEU A 416 -14.28 19.37 -4.88
N GLN A 417 -14.71 20.62 -4.77
CA GLN A 417 -15.79 21.02 -3.85
C GLN A 417 -17.08 20.19 -4.00
N PRO A 418 -17.59 19.89 -5.21
CA PRO A 418 -18.77 19.03 -5.38
C PRO A 418 -18.57 17.61 -4.83
N THR A 419 -17.37 17.05 -4.99
CA THR A 419 -17.03 15.73 -4.44
C THR A 419 -17.04 15.76 -2.91
N VAL A 420 -16.48 16.81 -2.32
CA VAL A 420 -16.48 17.02 -0.87
C VAL A 420 -17.91 17.20 -0.34
N ALA A 421 -18.74 17.98 -1.04
CA ALA A 421 -20.15 18.14 -0.70
C ALA A 421 -20.89 16.80 -0.73
N GLY A 422 -20.69 16.01 -1.78
CA GLY A 422 -21.25 14.67 -1.89
C GLY A 422 -20.81 13.75 -0.75
N LEU A 423 -19.53 13.79 -0.37
CA LEU A 423 -18.98 13.00 0.75
C LEU A 423 -19.57 13.42 2.10
N LEU A 424 -19.58 14.72 2.40
CA LEU A 424 -20.17 15.26 3.63
C LEU A 424 -21.65 14.87 3.75
N ASP A 425 -22.41 15.00 2.66
CA ASP A 425 -23.83 14.66 2.67
C ASP A 425 -24.03 13.15 2.82
N ALA A 426 -23.28 12.34 2.08
CA ALA A 426 -23.37 10.89 2.18
C ALA A 426 -23.07 10.38 3.60
N MET A 427 -22.17 11.03 4.34
CA MET A 427 -21.81 10.66 5.72
C MET A 427 -22.79 11.18 6.79
N THR A 428 -23.58 12.21 6.49
CA THR A 428 -24.37 12.94 7.51
C THR A 428 -25.87 13.03 7.23
N LYS A 429 -26.34 12.70 6.01
CA LYS A 429 -27.73 12.89 5.56
C LYS A 429 -28.77 12.20 6.44
N ASP A 430 -28.42 11.07 7.06
CA ASP A 430 -29.31 10.26 7.90
C ASP A 430 -29.21 10.62 9.39
N ARG A 431 -28.35 11.59 9.75
CA ARG A 431 -28.21 12.11 11.11
C ARG A 431 -29.13 13.32 11.36
N PRO A 432 -29.63 13.51 12.59
CA PRO A 432 -30.35 14.72 12.97
C PRO A 432 -29.52 15.98 12.70
N THR A 433 -30.15 17.09 12.36
CA THR A 433 -29.44 18.36 12.11
C THR A 433 -28.75 18.94 13.35
N SER A 434 -29.09 18.44 14.54
CA SER A 434 -28.47 18.80 15.82
C SER A 434 -27.22 17.97 16.16
N ASP A 435 -26.92 16.92 15.39
CA ASP A 435 -25.76 16.04 15.60
C ASP A 435 -24.50 16.68 15.01
N THR A 436 -23.90 17.62 15.75
CA THR A 436 -22.69 18.32 15.30
C THR A 436 -21.47 17.42 15.30
N GLU A 437 -21.41 16.44 16.19
CA GLU A 437 -20.31 15.47 16.30
C GLU A 437 -20.16 14.66 15.00
N ALA A 438 -21.26 14.18 14.42
CA ALA A 438 -21.20 13.49 13.13
C ALA A 438 -20.70 14.39 11.99
N GLY A 439 -20.95 15.70 12.07
CA GLY A 439 -20.45 16.69 11.11
C GLY A 439 -18.95 16.95 11.25
N ASP A 440 -18.46 17.03 12.49
CA ASP A 440 -17.04 17.19 12.80
C ASP A 440 -16.26 15.93 12.40
N GLU A 441 -16.74 14.72 12.76
CA GLU A 441 -16.13 13.45 12.34
C GLU A 441 -16.05 13.32 10.80
N ALA A 442 -17.10 13.71 10.09
CA ALA A 442 -17.12 13.68 8.63
C ALA A 442 -16.09 14.66 8.03
N SER A 443 -15.95 15.84 8.62
CA SER A 443 -14.98 16.87 8.23
C SER A 443 -13.54 16.40 8.43
N ASP A 444 -13.25 15.84 9.61
CA ASP A 444 -11.93 15.26 9.94
C ASP A 444 -11.59 14.09 9.02
N ALA A 445 -12.55 13.19 8.77
CA ALA A 445 -12.37 12.06 7.87
C ALA A 445 -12.05 12.49 6.42
N ILE A 446 -12.69 13.54 5.91
CA ILE A 446 -12.37 14.09 4.57
C ILE A 446 -11.01 14.76 4.58
N SER A 447 -10.67 15.52 5.62
CA SER A 447 -9.36 16.16 5.76
C SER A 447 -8.23 15.13 5.75
N GLU A 448 -8.40 14.03 6.47
CA GLU A 448 -7.43 12.92 6.51
C GLU A 448 -7.38 12.15 5.18
N ALA A 449 -8.53 11.82 4.60
CA ALA A 449 -8.56 11.20 3.27
C ALA A 449 -7.92 12.10 2.20
N ASN A 450 -8.10 13.41 2.34
CA ASN A 450 -7.45 14.38 1.49
C ASN A 450 -5.94 14.36 1.70
N SER A 451 -5.40 14.44 2.92
CA SER A 451 -3.94 14.37 3.16
C SER A 451 -3.25 13.15 2.48
N GLN A 452 -4.02 12.07 2.30
CA GLN A 452 -3.62 10.82 1.65
C GLN A 452 -3.83 10.76 0.12
N GLY A 453 -4.41 11.80 -0.50
CA GLY A 453 -4.73 11.85 -1.93
C GLY A 453 -5.90 10.93 -2.31
N ALA A 454 -6.82 10.64 -1.39
CA ALA A 454 -7.90 9.68 -1.58
C ALA A 454 -9.21 10.27 -2.11
N LEU A 455 -9.36 11.61 -2.14
CA LEU A 455 -10.61 12.25 -2.56
C LEU A 455 -11.10 11.84 -3.95
N PRO A 456 -10.26 11.72 -4.99
CA PRO A 456 -10.74 11.32 -6.31
C PRO A 456 -11.36 9.92 -6.33
N ASP A 457 -10.73 8.97 -5.64
CA ASP A 457 -11.23 7.60 -5.53
C ASP A 457 -12.53 7.57 -4.70
N LEU A 458 -12.61 8.34 -3.62
CA LEU A 458 -13.83 8.47 -2.82
C LEU A 458 -14.97 9.16 -3.57
N GLY A 459 -14.64 10.10 -4.45
CA GLY A 459 -15.58 10.72 -5.36
C GLY A 459 -16.18 9.71 -6.33
N GLU A 460 -15.38 8.79 -6.86
CA GLU A 460 -15.88 7.68 -7.68
C GLU A 460 -16.82 6.78 -6.86
N ILE A 461 -16.44 6.43 -5.62
CA ILE A 461 -17.25 5.57 -4.75
C ILE A 461 -18.59 6.22 -4.41
N VAL A 462 -18.59 7.44 -3.88
CA VAL A 462 -19.82 8.11 -3.43
C VAL A 462 -20.64 8.61 -4.62
N GLY A 463 -20.00 9.14 -5.66
CA GLY A 463 -20.65 9.58 -6.89
C GLY A 463 -21.37 8.44 -7.62
N SER A 464 -20.95 7.19 -7.43
CA SER A 464 -21.65 6.03 -7.96
C SER A 464 -23.05 5.82 -7.36
N GLY A 465 -23.31 6.34 -6.16
CA GLY A 465 -24.55 6.10 -5.40
C GLY A 465 -24.75 4.65 -4.94
N ARG A 466 -23.71 3.80 -5.05
CA ARG A 466 -23.80 2.34 -4.85
C ARG A 466 -23.03 1.82 -3.63
N LEU A 467 -22.55 2.72 -2.77
CA LEU A 467 -22.11 2.37 -1.41
C LEU A 467 -23.34 2.28 -0.51
N ASN A 468 -23.54 1.14 0.14
CA ASN A 468 -24.72 0.83 0.95
C ASN A 468 -24.68 1.47 2.34
N ASN A 469 -23.49 1.77 2.87
CA ASN A 469 -23.26 2.33 4.21
C ASN A 469 -22.32 3.56 4.17
N PRO A 470 -22.62 4.60 3.37
CA PRO A 470 -21.75 5.77 3.24
C PRO A 470 -21.52 6.50 4.58
N GLU A 471 -22.44 6.38 5.54
CA GLU A 471 -22.32 6.91 6.89
C GLU A 471 -21.17 6.31 7.70
N ASP A 472 -20.68 5.12 7.34
CA ASP A 472 -19.56 4.48 8.01
C ASP A 472 -18.20 5.04 7.56
N LEU A 473 -18.16 5.77 6.44
CA LEU A 473 -16.92 6.36 5.93
C LEU A 473 -16.24 7.26 6.97
N ARG A 474 -17.00 8.00 7.80
CA ARG A 474 -16.41 8.84 8.87
C ARG A 474 -15.58 8.06 9.88
N ARG A 475 -15.84 6.75 10.04
CA ARG A 475 -15.07 5.85 10.92
C ARG A 475 -14.01 5.05 10.17
N ILE A 476 -14.23 4.77 8.88
CA ILE A 476 -13.34 3.99 8.03
C ILE A 476 -12.14 4.81 7.58
N LEU A 477 -12.37 6.02 7.05
CA LEU A 477 -11.33 6.86 6.43
C LEU A 477 -10.18 7.25 7.36
N PRO A 478 -10.39 7.54 8.66
CA PRO A 478 -9.27 7.77 9.56
C PRO A 478 -8.31 6.58 9.71
N THR A 479 -8.72 5.38 9.29
CA THR A 479 -7.87 4.18 9.30
C THR A 479 -7.24 3.86 7.94
N THR A 480 -7.52 4.64 6.88
CA THR A 480 -6.94 4.43 5.55
C THR A 480 -5.48 4.84 5.45
N ASP A 481 -4.91 5.36 6.54
CA ASP A 481 -3.48 5.60 6.69
C ASP A 481 -2.67 4.29 6.53
N LYS A 482 -3.29 3.12 6.75
CA LYS A 482 -2.68 1.80 6.51
C LYS A 482 -2.74 1.41 5.03
N VAL A 483 -1.63 0.88 4.51
CA VAL A 483 -1.52 0.38 3.11
C VAL A 483 -2.70 -0.52 2.76
N ASP A 484 -3.04 -1.46 3.64
CA ASP A 484 -4.11 -2.44 3.45
C ASP A 484 -5.47 -1.74 3.20
N ASN A 485 -5.79 -0.72 3.98
CA ASN A 485 -7.05 0.01 3.87
C ASN A 485 -7.08 0.93 2.64
N ARG A 486 -5.93 1.52 2.25
CA ARG A 486 -5.81 2.26 0.98
C ARG A 486 -6.01 1.35 -0.23
N ARG A 487 -5.50 0.11 -0.18
CA ARG A 487 -5.72 -0.89 -1.24
C ARG A 487 -7.20 -1.26 -1.32
N VAL A 488 -7.87 -1.52 -0.19
CA VAL A 488 -9.31 -1.78 -0.16
C VAL A 488 -10.11 -0.65 -0.80
N LEU A 489 -9.80 0.61 -0.46
CA LEU A 489 -10.42 1.79 -1.07
C LEU A 489 -10.30 1.77 -2.60
N GLN A 490 -9.08 1.56 -3.12
CA GLN A 490 -8.82 1.53 -4.56
C GLN A 490 -9.57 0.38 -5.25
N GLN A 491 -9.70 -0.75 -4.57
CA GLN A 491 -10.42 -1.92 -5.08
C GLN A 491 -11.91 -1.67 -5.19
N ILE A 492 -12.51 -1.04 -4.18
CA ILE A 492 -13.92 -0.68 -4.20
C ILE A 492 -14.18 0.31 -5.34
N ALA A 493 -13.34 1.33 -5.49
CA ALA A 493 -13.47 2.30 -6.57
C ALA A 493 -13.35 1.63 -7.96
N LEU A 494 -12.35 0.76 -8.18
CA LEU A 494 -12.20 -0.01 -9.42
C LEU A 494 -13.38 -0.94 -9.70
N LEU A 495 -13.90 -1.61 -8.67
CA LEU A 495 -15.08 -2.48 -8.80
C LEU A 495 -16.29 -1.68 -9.27
N LEU A 496 -16.56 -0.55 -8.63
CA LEU A 496 -17.69 0.31 -8.98
C LEU A 496 -17.53 0.90 -10.39
N GLN A 497 -16.31 1.27 -10.79
CA GLN A 497 -16.03 1.75 -12.14
C GLN A 497 -16.25 0.66 -13.20
N ALA A 498 -15.78 -0.57 -12.94
CA ALA A 498 -15.80 -1.66 -13.90
C ALA A 498 -17.17 -2.34 -14.04
N ASP A 499 -17.96 -2.39 -12.96
CA ASP A 499 -19.28 -3.00 -12.94
C ASP A 499 -20.34 -1.97 -12.51
N PRO A 500 -21.19 -1.48 -13.42
CA PRO A 500 -22.25 -0.51 -13.10
C PRO A 500 -23.37 -1.08 -12.21
N HIS A 501 -23.47 -2.40 -12.08
CA HIS A 501 -24.46 -3.08 -11.24
C HIS A 501 -23.91 -3.46 -9.86
N ALA A 502 -22.63 -3.21 -9.59
CA ALA A 502 -22.02 -3.51 -8.30
C ALA A 502 -22.59 -2.59 -7.20
N HIS A 503 -23.00 -3.18 -6.07
CA HIS A 503 -23.30 -2.49 -4.82
C HIS A 503 -22.38 -2.97 -3.72
N VAL A 504 -21.81 -2.06 -2.93
CA VAL A 504 -20.74 -2.37 -1.96
C VAL A 504 -21.15 -1.95 -0.55
N THR A 505 -20.80 -2.76 0.44
CA THR A 505 -20.78 -2.42 1.85
C THR A 505 -19.34 -2.48 2.33
N TRP A 506 -18.75 -1.35 2.73
CA TRP A 506 -17.38 -1.31 3.25
C TRP A 506 -17.42 -1.50 4.76
N THR A 507 -16.80 -2.55 5.30
CA THR A 507 -16.88 -2.83 6.74
C THR A 507 -16.04 -1.84 7.55
N ALA A 508 -16.66 -1.28 8.60
CA ALA A 508 -15.96 -0.44 9.54
C ALA A 508 -15.00 -1.29 10.40
N PRO A 509 -13.83 -0.75 10.79
CA PRO A 509 -12.99 -1.40 11.78
C PRO A 509 -13.77 -1.60 13.09
N PRO A 510 -13.55 -2.73 13.80
CA PRO A 510 -14.29 -3.03 15.01
C PRO A 510 -13.99 -1.99 16.10
N THR A 511 -15.00 -1.57 16.86
CA THR A 511 -14.77 -0.78 18.07
C THR A 511 -14.32 -1.69 19.22
N ALA A 512 -13.79 -1.11 20.30
CA ALA A 512 -13.32 -1.89 21.44
C ALA A 512 -14.46 -2.74 22.03
N GLY A 513 -14.37 -4.06 21.89
CA GLY A 513 -15.38 -5.02 22.36
C GLY A 513 -16.22 -5.65 21.23
N ASP A 514 -16.15 -5.12 20.01
CA ASP A 514 -16.82 -5.71 18.85
C ASP A 514 -16.04 -6.90 18.29
N ALA A 515 -16.79 -7.85 17.72
CA ALA A 515 -16.19 -8.90 16.92
C ALA A 515 -15.52 -8.30 15.66
N THR A 516 -14.33 -8.78 15.32
CA THR A 516 -13.68 -8.39 14.06
C THR A 516 -14.58 -8.76 12.88
N PRO A 517 -14.82 -7.84 11.92
CA PRO A 517 -15.62 -8.14 10.76
C PRO A 517 -14.99 -9.27 9.92
N PRO A 518 -15.80 -10.13 9.28
CA PRO A 518 -15.31 -11.30 8.55
C PRO A 518 -14.58 -10.95 7.25
N ALA A 519 -14.80 -9.75 6.73
CA ALA A 519 -14.36 -9.28 5.42
C ALA A 519 -14.13 -7.76 5.50
N ASP A 520 -13.29 -7.22 4.63
CA ASP A 520 -13.04 -5.77 4.53
C ASP A 520 -14.13 -5.07 3.73
N TYR A 521 -14.76 -5.77 2.79
CA TYR A 521 -15.96 -5.30 2.12
C TYR A 521 -16.81 -6.45 1.60
N LEU A 522 -18.10 -6.20 1.48
CA LEU A 522 -19.06 -7.09 0.85
C LEU A 522 -19.59 -6.41 -0.41
N TYR A 523 -19.87 -7.18 -1.44
CA TYR A 523 -20.52 -6.62 -2.62
C TYR A 523 -21.48 -7.58 -3.29
N THR A 524 -22.46 -7.00 -3.97
CA THR A 524 -23.38 -7.71 -4.88
C THR A 524 -23.11 -7.20 -6.29
N THR A 525 -22.98 -8.11 -7.24
CA THR A 525 -22.74 -7.85 -8.68
C THR A 525 -23.72 -8.68 -9.52
N THR A 526 -23.78 -8.43 -10.83
CA THR A 526 -24.51 -9.27 -11.77
C THR A 526 -23.54 -9.97 -12.72
N GLU A 527 -23.44 -11.29 -12.63
CA GLU A 527 -22.64 -12.11 -13.55
C GLU A 527 -23.58 -13.03 -14.35
N GLN A 528 -23.48 -12.98 -15.69
CA GLN A 528 -24.31 -13.78 -16.59
C GLN A 528 -25.83 -13.65 -16.30
N GLY A 529 -26.28 -12.46 -15.90
CA GLY A 529 -27.68 -12.18 -15.56
C GLY A 529 -28.14 -12.69 -14.19
N GLN A 530 -27.24 -13.25 -13.38
CA GLN A 530 -27.52 -13.70 -12.00
C GLN A 530 -26.85 -12.77 -10.99
N GLN A 531 -27.55 -12.47 -9.89
CA GLN A 531 -26.93 -11.75 -8.79
C GLN A 531 -25.94 -12.66 -8.06
N VAL A 532 -24.71 -12.19 -7.89
CA VAL A 532 -23.65 -12.85 -7.13
C VAL A 532 -23.29 -11.98 -5.95
N LYS A 533 -23.20 -12.59 -4.77
CA LYS A 533 -22.81 -11.92 -3.52
C LYS A 533 -21.43 -12.39 -3.09
N ARG A 534 -20.51 -11.48 -2.79
CA ARG A 534 -19.12 -11.76 -2.44
C ARG A 534 -18.69 -11.02 -1.18
N ALA A 535 -17.99 -11.71 -0.30
CA ALA A 535 -17.37 -11.14 0.88
C ALA A 535 -15.86 -11.23 0.68
N VAL A 536 -15.19 -10.07 0.63
CA VAL A 536 -13.77 -9.97 0.27
C VAL A 536 -12.95 -9.62 1.49
N LYS A 537 -11.94 -10.45 1.74
CA LYS A 537 -10.86 -10.15 2.68
C LYS A 537 -9.58 -9.92 1.89
N ALA A 538 -9.07 -8.71 1.94
CA ALA A 538 -7.85 -8.28 1.28
C ALA A 538 -6.68 -8.32 2.27
N GLU A 539 -5.57 -8.92 1.83
CA GLU A 539 -4.34 -8.98 2.59
C GLU A 539 -3.18 -8.53 1.71
N THR A 540 -2.39 -7.60 2.23
CA THR A 540 -1.16 -7.17 1.56
C THR A 540 -0.05 -8.17 1.85
N VAL A 541 0.65 -8.59 0.80
CA VAL A 541 1.76 -9.56 0.85
C VAL A 541 3.04 -8.86 0.45
N ARG A 542 3.99 -8.77 1.38
CA ARG A 542 5.24 -8.01 1.19
C ARG A 542 6.43 -8.90 0.86
N SER A 543 6.30 -10.20 0.98
CA SER A 543 7.33 -11.15 0.58
C SER A 543 6.70 -12.49 0.17
N PRO A 544 7.40 -13.34 -0.60
CA PRO A 544 6.90 -14.66 -0.94
C PRO A 544 6.57 -15.50 0.30
N ALA A 545 7.33 -15.34 1.39
CA ALA A 545 7.14 -16.05 2.65
C ALA A 545 5.84 -15.65 3.38
N GLU A 546 5.34 -14.43 3.16
CA GLU A 546 4.10 -13.96 3.77
C GLU A 546 2.84 -14.54 3.12
N LEU A 547 2.92 -15.06 1.88
CA LEU A 547 1.75 -15.59 1.17
C LEU A 547 0.96 -16.59 2.03
N GLY A 548 1.65 -17.52 2.67
CA GLY A 548 1.01 -18.53 3.50
C GLY A 548 0.40 -17.97 4.79
N SER A 549 1.11 -17.09 5.51
CA SER A 549 0.61 -16.53 6.76
C SER A 549 -0.56 -15.57 6.52
N LYS A 550 -0.47 -14.74 5.47
CA LYS A 550 -1.53 -13.83 5.06
C LYS A 550 -2.75 -14.56 4.52
N ALA A 551 -2.56 -15.59 3.70
CA ALA A 551 -3.68 -16.43 3.28
C ALA A 551 -4.36 -17.09 4.48
N ARG A 552 -3.60 -17.61 5.45
CA ARG A 552 -4.16 -18.21 6.66
C ARG A 552 -4.97 -17.24 7.50
N LEU A 553 -4.46 -16.02 7.68
CA LEU A 553 -5.13 -14.94 8.39
C LEU A 553 -6.46 -14.60 7.72
N GLY A 554 -6.41 -14.30 6.42
CA GLY A 554 -7.60 -13.90 5.67
C GLY A 554 -8.63 -15.02 5.57
N THR A 555 -8.20 -16.28 5.35
CA THR A 555 -9.14 -17.41 5.37
C THR A 555 -9.72 -17.67 6.76
N ALA A 556 -8.98 -17.46 7.84
CA ALA A 556 -9.53 -17.58 9.19
C ALA A 556 -10.62 -16.54 9.47
N GLN A 557 -10.37 -15.28 9.11
CA GLN A 557 -11.32 -14.19 9.29
C GLN A 557 -12.61 -14.39 8.49
N LEU A 558 -12.50 -14.80 7.21
CA LEU A 558 -13.67 -15.14 6.38
C LEU A 558 -14.53 -16.26 6.99
N ASN A 559 -13.93 -17.12 7.81
CA ASN A 559 -14.60 -18.26 8.44
C ASN A 559 -15.02 -18.02 9.90
N GLY A 560 -14.80 -16.81 10.45
CA GLY A 560 -15.10 -16.48 11.85
C GLY A 560 -14.19 -17.18 12.86
N GLU A 561 -13.02 -17.63 12.39
CA GLU A 561 -12.02 -18.31 13.19
C GLU A 561 -11.01 -17.30 13.73
N GLN A 562 -10.62 -17.44 15.00
CA GLN A 562 -9.49 -16.66 15.51
C GLN A 562 -8.17 -17.19 14.93
N PRO A 563 -7.29 -16.32 14.37
CA PRO A 563 -6.09 -16.72 13.62
C PRO A 563 -5.11 -17.62 14.41
N ASP A 564 -5.13 -17.57 15.74
CA ASP A 564 -4.16 -18.22 16.63
C ASP A 564 -4.67 -19.47 17.35
N THR A 565 -5.99 -19.64 17.48
CA THR A 565 -6.61 -20.69 18.29
C THR A 565 -7.46 -21.66 17.47
N GLY A 566 -7.87 -21.29 16.25
CA GLY A 566 -8.83 -22.06 15.46
C GLY A 566 -10.21 -22.19 16.11
N THR A 567 -10.43 -21.47 17.22
CA THR A 567 -11.71 -21.44 17.92
C THR A 567 -12.65 -20.47 17.21
N THR A 568 -13.91 -20.88 17.06
CA THR A 568 -14.99 -20.02 16.56
C THR A 568 -15.28 -18.93 17.58
N GLY A 569 -15.04 -17.68 17.20
CA GLY A 569 -15.25 -16.52 18.07
C GLY A 569 -15.30 -15.18 17.34
N GLY A 570 -14.92 -15.15 16.05
CA GLY A 570 -15.14 -14.01 15.17
C GLY A 570 -16.49 -14.12 14.46
N GLN A 571 -16.94 -13.00 13.89
CA GLN A 571 -18.09 -13.01 13.01
C GLN A 571 -17.74 -13.80 11.75
N LYS A 572 -18.61 -14.72 11.33
CA LYS A 572 -18.44 -15.50 10.09
C LYS A 572 -19.08 -14.76 8.91
N VAL A 573 -18.53 -14.94 7.70
CA VAL A 573 -19.18 -14.46 6.47
C VAL A 573 -20.64 -14.96 6.43
N PRO A 574 -21.63 -14.09 6.14
CA PRO A 574 -23.04 -14.49 6.07
C PRO A 574 -23.28 -15.60 5.05
N SER A 575 -24.28 -16.46 5.30
CA SER A 575 -24.68 -17.47 4.32
C SER A 575 -25.10 -16.84 2.99
N GLY A 576 -24.79 -17.53 1.88
CA GLY A 576 -25.09 -17.05 0.53
C GLY A 576 -24.05 -16.08 -0.07
N TYR A 577 -23.00 -15.72 0.67
CA TYR A 577 -21.84 -15.00 0.12
C TYR A 577 -20.73 -15.97 -0.29
N GLU A 578 -20.18 -15.73 -1.47
CA GLU A 578 -18.92 -16.32 -1.91
C GLU A 578 -17.77 -15.71 -1.07
N ARG A 579 -16.99 -16.55 -0.39
CA ARG A 579 -15.81 -16.13 0.39
C ARG A 579 -14.63 -15.90 -0.56
N VAL A 580 -14.19 -14.65 -0.67
CA VAL A 580 -13.09 -14.25 -1.55
C VAL A 580 -11.89 -13.82 -0.71
N LEU A 581 -10.80 -14.58 -0.76
CA LEU A 581 -9.51 -14.14 -0.25
C LEU A 581 -8.77 -13.43 -1.37
N ARG A 582 -8.37 -12.19 -1.12
CA ARG A 582 -7.55 -11.40 -2.04
C ARG A 582 -6.18 -11.15 -1.43
N LEU A 583 -5.13 -11.44 -2.19
CA LEU A 583 -3.74 -11.18 -1.82
C LEU A 583 -3.16 -10.13 -2.76
N ASP A 584 -2.89 -8.93 -2.26
CA ASP A 584 -2.27 -7.85 -3.02
C ASP A 584 -0.75 -7.92 -2.84
N LEU A 585 -0.03 -8.24 -3.91
CA LEU A 585 1.41 -8.42 -3.88
C LEU A 585 2.10 -7.06 -3.98
N GLU A 586 2.88 -6.71 -2.95
CA GLU A 586 3.74 -5.53 -2.97
C GLU A 586 5.06 -5.86 -3.69
N PRO A 587 5.74 -4.88 -4.30
CA PRO A 587 6.82 -5.21 -5.24
C PRO A 587 8.01 -6.01 -4.68
N SER A 588 8.19 -5.97 -3.35
CA SER A 588 9.16 -6.78 -2.64
C SER A 588 8.87 -8.30 -2.66
N VAL A 589 7.73 -8.76 -3.22
CA VAL A 589 7.50 -10.19 -3.49
C VAL A 589 8.38 -10.75 -4.62
N GLY A 590 9.13 -9.93 -5.33
CA GLY A 590 10.05 -10.37 -6.37
C GLY A 590 9.32 -10.89 -7.62
N PRO A 591 9.79 -11.97 -8.27
CA PRO A 591 9.30 -12.38 -9.59
C PRO A 591 7.79 -12.62 -9.71
N LEU A 592 7.11 -13.00 -8.61
CA LEU A 592 5.64 -13.16 -8.59
C LEU A 592 4.89 -11.87 -8.94
N LEU A 593 5.52 -10.71 -8.72
CA LEU A 593 4.95 -9.42 -9.05
C LEU A 593 4.67 -9.28 -10.55
N ASP A 594 5.51 -9.89 -11.37
CA ASP A 594 5.62 -9.59 -12.81
C ASP A 594 5.12 -10.73 -13.70
N LEU A 595 4.65 -11.83 -13.11
CA LEU A 595 4.06 -12.95 -13.84
C LEU A 595 2.74 -12.54 -14.48
N ALA A 596 2.80 -12.20 -15.77
CA ALA A 596 1.68 -11.70 -16.56
C ALA A 596 0.58 -12.73 -16.85
N ALA A 597 0.94 -14.00 -17.00
CA ALA A 597 -0.02 -15.06 -17.29
C ALA A 597 -0.48 -15.74 -16.00
N THR A 598 -1.80 -15.90 -15.84
CA THR A 598 -2.38 -16.66 -14.72
C THR A 598 -1.79 -18.07 -14.64
N GLN A 599 -1.48 -18.70 -15.78
CA GLN A 599 -0.87 -20.04 -15.82
C GLN A 599 0.57 -20.06 -15.27
N ASP A 600 1.36 -19.01 -15.52
CA ASP A 600 2.74 -18.92 -15.02
C ASP A 600 2.72 -18.77 -13.49
N LEU A 601 1.79 -17.95 -12.98
CA LEU A 601 1.57 -17.78 -11.55
C LEU A 601 1.03 -19.07 -10.92
N GLU A 602 0.05 -19.73 -11.54
CA GLU A 602 -0.48 -21.03 -11.10
C GLU A 602 0.60 -22.12 -11.03
N HIS A 603 1.44 -22.23 -12.06
CA HIS A 603 2.55 -23.19 -12.08
C HIS A 603 3.53 -22.92 -10.93
N SER A 604 3.90 -21.66 -10.73
CA SER A 604 4.79 -21.26 -9.63
C SER A 604 4.18 -21.61 -8.27
N LEU A 605 2.92 -21.25 -8.05
CA LEU A 605 2.20 -21.47 -6.80
C LEU A 605 1.87 -22.95 -6.53
N SER A 606 1.77 -23.79 -7.56
CA SER A 606 1.44 -25.21 -7.43
C SER A 606 2.66 -26.10 -7.24
N THR A 607 3.79 -25.79 -7.89
CA THR A 607 4.97 -26.65 -7.90
C THR A 607 6.01 -26.30 -6.85
N ASP A 608 6.15 -25.02 -6.49
CA ASP A 608 7.19 -24.63 -5.56
C ASP A 608 6.80 -24.99 -4.12
N SER A 609 7.69 -25.70 -3.44
CA SER A 609 7.59 -26.06 -2.02
C SER A 609 7.44 -24.84 -1.11
N GLN A 610 7.99 -23.67 -1.48
CA GLN A 610 7.89 -22.45 -0.67
C GLN A 610 6.43 -21.97 -0.51
N PHE A 611 5.55 -22.31 -1.46
CA PHE A 611 4.13 -21.96 -1.43
C PHE A 611 3.24 -23.05 -0.85
N GLN A 612 3.81 -24.14 -0.31
CA GLN A 612 3.02 -25.15 0.42
C GLN A 612 2.17 -24.52 1.55
N PRO A 613 2.68 -23.57 2.35
CA PRO A 613 1.88 -22.93 3.38
C PRO A 613 0.67 -22.14 2.84
N LEU A 614 0.75 -21.59 1.62
CA LEU A 614 -0.40 -20.97 0.94
C LEU A 614 -1.44 -22.05 0.62
N ARG A 615 -1.03 -23.12 -0.07
CA ARG A 615 -1.91 -24.25 -0.45
C ARG A 615 -2.63 -24.84 0.76
N ASP A 616 -1.89 -25.10 1.84
CA ASP A 616 -2.45 -25.63 3.09
C ASP A 616 -3.47 -24.67 3.71
N SER A 617 -3.24 -23.36 3.61
CA SER A 617 -4.10 -22.34 4.22
C SER A 617 -5.43 -22.14 3.49
N LEU A 618 -5.55 -22.66 2.25
CA LEU A 618 -6.79 -22.68 1.47
C LEU A 618 -7.69 -23.87 1.84
N CYS A 619 -7.16 -24.90 2.52
CA CYS A 619 -7.90 -26.11 2.86
C CYS A 619 -8.30 -26.16 4.33
N GLN A 620 -9.44 -26.78 4.63
CA GLN A 620 -9.83 -27.02 6.02
C GLN A 620 -8.84 -28.00 6.69
N PRO A 621 -8.45 -27.79 7.96
CA PRO A 621 -7.49 -28.64 8.66
C PRO A 621 -7.85 -30.13 8.69
N ASN A 622 -9.14 -30.48 8.62
CA ASN A 622 -9.64 -31.85 8.69
C ASN A 622 -10.03 -32.43 7.31
N GLY A 623 -9.60 -31.80 6.21
CA GLY A 623 -9.97 -32.25 4.86
C GLY A 623 -11.43 -31.99 4.47
N GLY A 624 -12.14 -31.13 5.20
CA GLY A 624 -13.55 -30.78 4.95
C GLY A 624 -13.78 -29.83 3.76
N GLY A 625 -12.91 -29.86 2.75
CA GLY A 625 -12.97 -29.01 1.57
C GLY A 625 -12.31 -27.64 1.74
N SER A 626 -12.63 -26.72 0.82
CA SER A 626 -11.98 -25.40 0.74
C SER A 626 -12.47 -24.39 1.80
N ARG A 627 -11.55 -23.61 2.34
CA ARG A 627 -11.82 -22.48 3.26
C ARG A 627 -12.26 -21.21 2.53
N VAL A 628 -12.02 -21.13 1.22
CA VAL A 628 -12.45 -20.01 0.37
C VAL A 628 -13.21 -20.53 -0.85
N ASN A 629 -14.06 -19.70 -1.41
CA ASN A 629 -14.70 -20.01 -2.69
C ASN A 629 -13.89 -19.44 -3.86
N ARG A 630 -13.08 -18.40 -3.61
CA ARG A 630 -12.20 -17.78 -4.59
C ARG A 630 -10.93 -17.27 -3.95
N LEU A 631 -9.79 -17.56 -4.58
CA LEU A 631 -8.54 -16.85 -4.34
C LEU A 631 -8.35 -15.84 -5.46
N VAL A 632 -8.01 -14.61 -5.10
CA VAL A 632 -7.60 -13.54 -6.00
C VAL A 632 -6.18 -13.12 -5.63
N ILE A 633 -5.27 -13.09 -6.60
CA ILE A 633 -3.94 -12.50 -6.41
C ILE A 633 -3.83 -11.31 -7.35
N VAL A 634 -3.42 -10.16 -6.82
CA VAL A 634 -3.19 -8.96 -7.61
C VAL A 634 -1.73 -8.59 -7.55
N ASN A 635 -1.11 -8.46 -8.72
CA ASN A 635 0.29 -8.12 -8.88
C ASN A 635 0.46 -6.94 -9.86
N ALA A 636 1.70 -6.61 -10.25
CA ALA A 636 1.93 -5.51 -11.19
C ALA A 636 1.33 -5.77 -12.57
N SER A 637 1.20 -7.03 -12.96
CA SER A 637 0.71 -7.44 -14.27
C SER A 637 -0.82 -7.48 -14.38
N GLY A 638 -1.54 -7.66 -13.25
CA GLY A 638 -2.99 -7.69 -13.26
C GLY A 638 -3.60 -8.43 -12.06
N THR A 639 -4.86 -8.83 -12.26
CA THR A 639 -5.66 -9.59 -11.29
C THR A 639 -5.81 -11.02 -11.79
N HIS A 640 -5.39 -11.98 -10.97
CA HIS A 640 -5.47 -13.42 -11.24
C HIS A 640 -6.45 -14.05 -10.25
N GLN A 641 -7.25 -15.00 -10.71
CA GLN A 641 -8.31 -15.59 -9.87
C GLN A 641 -8.45 -17.10 -10.09
N TRP A 642 -8.71 -17.82 -9.00
CA TRP A 642 -8.98 -19.25 -8.99
C TRP A 642 -10.20 -19.53 -8.13
N THR A 643 -11.18 -20.24 -8.69
CA THR A 643 -12.37 -20.72 -7.96
C THR A 643 -12.21 -22.15 -7.44
N ASP A 644 -11.18 -22.85 -7.92
CA ASP A 644 -10.81 -24.19 -7.47
C ASP A 644 -9.36 -24.19 -6.96
N PRO A 645 -9.13 -24.27 -5.64
CA PRO A 645 -7.78 -24.35 -5.07
C PRO A 645 -6.96 -25.55 -5.57
N SER A 646 -7.59 -26.60 -6.12
CA SER A 646 -6.87 -27.76 -6.65
C SER A 646 -5.98 -27.41 -7.85
N GLN A 647 -6.33 -26.37 -8.61
CA GLN A 647 -5.51 -25.81 -9.69
C GLN A 647 -4.16 -25.28 -9.18
N LEU A 648 -4.13 -24.83 -7.93
CA LEU A 648 -2.92 -24.39 -7.24
C LEU A 648 -2.22 -25.55 -6.54
N GLY A 649 -2.57 -26.81 -6.80
CA GLY A 649 -2.02 -27.98 -6.13
C GLY A 649 -2.49 -28.14 -4.67
N ALA A 650 -3.54 -27.44 -4.24
CA ALA A 650 -4.10 -27.60 -2.90
C ALA A 650 -5.01 -28.83 -2.84
N SER A 651 -4.63 -29.83 -2.04
CA SER A 651 -5.42 -31.06 -1.85
C SER A 651 -6.44 -30.89 -0.72
N CYS A 652 -7.50 -30.13 -0.96
CA CYS A 652 -8.60 -29.99 0.00
C CYS A 652 -9.54 -31.17 -0.20
N GLY A 653 -9.41 -32.24 0.62
CA GLY A 653 -10.13 -33.50 0.45
C GLY A 653 -11.56 -33.37 -0.08
N SER A 654 -11.91 -34.14 -1.10
CA SER A 654 -13.29 -34.27 -1.57
C SER A 654 -14.09 -34.93 -0.45
N GLY A 655 -15.13 -34.29 0.06
CA GLY A 655 -15.94 -34.72 1.20
C GLY A 655 -16.73 -36.02 1.00
N GLY A 656 -16.07 -37.11 0.63
CA GLY A 656 -16.55 -38.47 0.81
C GLY A 656 -15.90 -39.03 2.07
N ALA A 657 -16.72 -39.53 3.00
CA ALA A 657 -16.26 -40.37 4.09
C ALA A 657 -15.46 -41.54 3.49
N SER A 658 -14.14 -41.44 3.50
CA SER A 658 -13.24 -42.54 3.19
C SER A 658 -12.59 -42.95 4.50
N ALA A 659 -12.80 -44.21 4.83
CA ALA A 659 -12.39 -44.84 6.07
C ALA A 659 -10.91 -44.57 6.37
N SER A 660 -10.62 -44.40 7.66
CA SER A 660 -9.29 -44.56 8.22
C SER A 660 -8.51 -45.67 7.50
N PRO A 661 -7.28 -45.42 7.02
CA PRO A 661 -6.35 -46.52 6.91
C PRO A 661 -6.06 -46.98 8.34
N ASP A 662 -6.38 -48.24 8.60
CA ASP A 662 -6.03 -48.94 9.83
C ASP A 662 -4.53 -48.74 10.15
N PRO A 663 -4.18 -48.51 11.43
CA PRO A 663 -2.81 -48.30 11.85
C PRO A 663 -2.07 -49.63 11.85
N SER A 664 -1.45 -49.98 10.72
CA SER A 664 -0.48 -51.08 10.70
C SER A 664 0.93 -50.55 10.98
N SER A 665 1.48 -51.10 12.06
CA SER A 665 2.87 -51.06 12.54
C SER A 665 3.35 -49.80 13.27
N SER A 666 3.51 -50.02 14.57
CA SER A 666 4.13 -49.19 15.59
C SER A 666 5.51 -48.65 15.23
N SER A 667 5.67 -47.34 15.33
CA SER A 667 6.82 -46.77 16.06
C SER A 667 6.26 -45.82 17.11
N ARG A 668 6.54 -46.09 18.39
CA ARG A 668 6.13 -45.20 19.49
C ARG A 668 6.65 -43.77 19.22
N PRO A 669 5.85 -42.71 19.47
CA PRO A 669 6.28 -41.32 19.31
C PRO A 669 7.49 -40.91 20.17
N ASP A 670 7.86 -41.73 21.16
CA ASP A 670 8.76 -41.34 22.25
C ASP A 670 10.26 -41.36 21.92
N ASN A 671 10.67 -41.84 20.74
CA ASN A 671 12.09 -42.00 20.39
C ASN A 671 12.64 -40.98 19.38
N LYS A 672 11.86 -39.99 18.93
CA LYS A 672 12.39 -38.96 18.02
C LYS A 672 13.30 -37.99 18.79
N PRO A 673 14.48 -37.63 18.24
CA PRO A 673 15.42 -36.74 18.90
C PRO A 673 14.83 -35.31 18.97
N THR A 674 14.46 -34.89 20.17
CA THR A 674 14.04 -33.52 20.52
C THR A 674 14.89 -33.02 21.68
N CYS A 675 14.77 -31.76 22.08
CA CYS A 675 15.47 -31.27 23.27
C CYS A 675 15.04 -31.94 24.59
N LEU A 676 13.96 -32.72 24.60
CA LEU A 676 13.49 -33.49 25.75
C LEU A 676 14.16 -34.86 25.86
N THR A 677 14.56 -35.44 24.72
CA THR A 677 15.23 -36.74 24.65
C THR A 677 16.76 -36.59 24.61
N GLN A 678 17.25 -35.39 24.31
CA GLN A 678 18.67 -35.02 24.46
C GLN A 678 18.99 -34.72 25.92
N SER A 679 20.18 -35.15 26.38
CA SER A 679 20.68 -34.75 27.69
C SER A 679 20.83 -33.22 27.74
N PRO A 680 20.36 -32.56 28.81
CA PRO A 680 20.56 -31.13 28.97
C PRO A 680 22.06 -30.81 29.09
N PRO A 681 22.48 -29.56 28.81
CA PRO A 681 23.87 -29.13 29.00
C PRO A 681 24.36 -29.42 30.42
N VAL A 682 25.64 -29.78 30.56
CA VAL A 682 26.27 -30.03 31.86
C VAL A 682 26.29 -28.74 32.69
N GLY A 683 25.63 -28.75 33.86
CA GLY A 683 25.59 -27.63 34.81
C GLY A 683 24.28 -27.55 35.60
N VAL A 684 23.93 -26.37 36.12
CA VAL A 684 22.70 -26.17 36.90
C VAL A 684 21.52 -26.10 35.95
N VAL A 685 20.80 -27.22 35.84
CA VAL A 685 19.60 -27.38 35.03
C VAL A 685 18.39 -27.41 35.97
N GLU A 686 17.47 -26.48 35.80
CA GLU A 686 16.23 -26.41 36.54
C GLU A 686 15.10 -27.05 35.73
N THR A 687 14.24 -27.83 36.39
CA THR A 687 13.01 -28.35 35.76
C THR A 687 12.03 -27.21 35.51
N SER A 688 11.51 -27.10 34.28
CA SER A 688 10.44 -26.14 33.93
C SER A 688 9.27 -26.90 33.32
N GLY A 689 8.38 -27.37 34.20
CA GLY A 689 7.24 -28.19 33.81
C GLY A 689 7.68 -29.48 33.13
N ALA A 690 7.26 -29.72 31.87
CA ALA A 690 7.68 -30.88 31.09
C ALA A 690 9.06 -30.75 30.42
N GLY A 691 9.75 -29.62 30.61
CA GLY A 691 11.06 -29.34 30.03
C GLY A 691 12.08 -28.87 31.08
N TRP A 692 13.11 -28.14 30.64
CA TRP A 692 14.23 -27.73 31.48
C TRP A 692 14.79 -26.36 31.08
N ILE A 693 15.46 -25.68 32.01
CA ILE A 693 16.17 -24.40 31.78
C ILE A 693 17.59 -24.52 32.34
N TYR A 694 18.56 -24.12 31.53
CA TYR A 694 19.96 -24.00 31.87
C TYR A 694 20.36 -22.52 31.82
N TYR A 695 20.94 -22.01 32.90
CA TYR A 695 21.54 -20.67 32.94
C TYR A 695 23.06 -20.80 32.88
N ALA A 696 23.68 -20.18 31.88
CA ALA A 696 25.13 -20.20 31.75
C ALA A 696 25.81 -19.51 32.95
N PRO A 697 27.09 -19.84 33.24
CA PRO A 697 27.87 -19.10 34.22
C PRO A 697 27.87 -17.59 33.91
N THR A 698 27.83 -16.78 34.96
CA THR A 698 27.97 -15.33 34.81
C THR A 698 29.35 -15.00 34.24
N GLY A 699 29.42 -14.00 33.36
CA GLY A 699 30.67 -13.48 32.82
C GLY A 699 31.33 -12.48 33.77
N SER A 700 32.27 -11.70 33.24
CA SER A 700 32.89 -10.56 33.94
C SER A 700 31.83 -9.68 34.60
N HIS A 701 32.14 -9.12 35.77
CA HIS A 701 31.20 -8.30 36.56
C HIS A 701 29.91 -9.05 36.97
N LYS A 702 29.97 -10.39 37.00
CA LYS A 702 28.84 -11.27 37.31
C LYS A 702 27.63 -11.05 36.37
N ARG A 703 27.83 -10.54 35.15
CA ARG A 703 26.76 -10.28 34.16
C ARG A 703 26.19 -11.59 33.58
N ALA A 704 24.90 -11.63 33.26
CA ALA A 704 24.30 -12.76 32.57
C ALA A 704 24.89 -12.88 31.15
N THR A 705 25.16 -14.11 30.69
CA THR A 705 25.81 -14.34 29.38
C THR A 705 24.86 -15.03 28.42
N ALA A 706 24.31 -16.16 28.81
CA ALA A 706 23.32 -16.89 28.04
C ALA A 706 22.40 -17.73 28.92
N ALA A 707 21.25 -18.08 28.39
CA ALA A 707 20.36 -19.06 28.97
C ALA A 707 19.71 -19.91 27.87
N THR A 708 19.55 -21.20 28.11
CA THR A 708 18.95 -22.15 27.18
C THR A 708 17.81 -22.88 27.86
N ALA A 709 16.67 -23.00 27.20
CA ALA A 709 15.53 -23.75 27.69
C ALA A 709 15.06 -24.77 26.66
N CYS A 710 14.66 -25.94 27.13
CA CYS A 710 13.76 -26.83 26.41
C CYS A 710 12.36 -26.65 27.00
N LEU A 711 11.42 -26.21 26.18
CA LEU A 711 10.08 -25.80 26.57
C LEU A 711 9.07 -26.78 25.99
N LYS A 712 8.17 -27.27 26.84
CA LYS A 712 6.97 -28.05 26.48
C LYS A 712 5.91 -27.79 27.54
N LYS A 713 4.64 -27.71 27.15
CA LYS A 713 3.54 -27.58 28.12
C LYS A 713 3.37 -28.86 28.97
N PRO A 714 3.00 -28.74 30.26
CA PRO A 714 2.85 -27.49 31.02
C PRO A 714 4.21 -26.82 31.26
N LEU A 715 4.22 -25.49 31.32
CA LEU A 715 5.44 -24.70 31.58
C LEU A 715 5.67 -24.53 33.08
N GLY A 716 6.92 -24.32 33.49
CA GLY A 716 7.26 -24.07 34.90
C GLY A 716 6.84 -22.69 35.40
N ASN A 717 6.77 -22.55 36.74
CA ASN A 717 6.47 -21.28 37.40
C ASN A 717 7.75 -20.45 37.58
N GLY A 718 7.94 -19.41 36.76
CA GLY A 718 9.06 -18.48 36.90
C GLY A 718 8.88 -17.44 38.01
N THR A 719 9.93 -16.69 38.32
CA THR A 719 9.90 -15.60 39.33
C THR A 719 10.08 -14.23 38.69
N ALA A 720 9.49 -13.20 39.31
CA ALA A 720 9.60 -11.81 38.85
C ALA A 720 11.06 -11.34 38.81
N SER A 721 11.39 -10.40 37.92
CA SER A 721 12.75 -9.84 37.87
C SER A 721 13.04 -9.09 39.17
N ASN A 722 14.28 -9.19 39.65
CA ASN A 722 14.78 -8.31 40.69
C ASN A 722 15.53 -7.15 40.04
N SER A 723 15.59 -6.00 40.72
CA SER A 723 16.24 -4.79 40.19
C SER A 723 17.78 -4.83 40.21
N ASN A 724 18.38 -5.97 40.56
CA ASN A 724 19.79 -6.08 40.97
C ASN A 724 20.67 -6.73 39.88
N SER A 725 20.34 -6.55 38.60
CA SER A 725 21.24 -7.01 37.53
C SER A 725 22.46 -6.09 37.40
N PRO A 726 23.67 -6.63 37.14
CA PRO A 726 24.86 -5.81 36.87
C PRO A 726 24.63 -4.80 35.77
N GLY A 727 25.17 -3.58 35.93
CA GLY A 727 25.01 -2.50 34.97
C GLY A 727 23.66 -1.75 35.01
N MET A 728 22.72 -2.10 35.91
CA MET A 728 21.40 -1.45 35.95
C MET A 728 21.45 0.05 36.26
N ASP A 729 22.24 0.48 37.23
CA ASP A 729 22.33 1.91 37.57
C ASP A 729 23.07 2.70 36.49
N THR A 730 24.13 2.11 35.93
CA THR A 730 24.82 2.64 34.73
C THR A 730 23.85 2.80 33.56
N ALA A 731 23.00 1.80 33.31
CA ALA A 731 22.02 1.83 32.23
C ALA A 731 20.94 2.90 32.47
N ARG A 732 20.43 3.04 33.69
CA ARG A 732 19.46 4.10 34.05
C ARG A 732 20.04 5.49 33.86
N ASN A 733 21.27 5.71 34.33
CA ASN A 733 21.95 7.00 34.20
C ASN A 733 22.21 7.32 32.71
N ARG A 734 22.68 6.35 31.93
CA ARG A 734 22.87 6.50 30.49
C ARG A 734 21.56 6.76 29.76
N ALA A 735 20.49 6.04 30.09
CA ALA A 735 19.18 6.24 29.48
C ALA A 735 18.66 7.67 29.69
N LYS A 736 18.80 8.20 30.92
CA LYS A 736 18.45 9.60 31.24
C LYS A 736 19.30 10.60 30.46
N ALA A 737 20.59 10.32 30.28
CA ALA A 737 21.49 11.18 29.49
C ALA A 737 21.16 11.15 27.99
N LEU A 738 20.81 9.97 27.45
CA LEU A 738 20.46 9.79 26.05
C LEU A 738 19.09 10.40 25.72
N LEU A 739 18.15 10.40 26.67
CA LEU A 739 16.77 10.89 26.49
C LEU A 739 16.35 11.77 27.68
N PRO A 740 16.88 13.01 27.77
CA PRO A 740 16.52 13.92 28.86
C PRO A 740 15.04 14.32 28.77
N GLY A 741 14.36 14.38 29.91
CA GLY A 741 12.97 14.86 30.00
C GLY A 741 11.88 13.84 29.69
N VAL A 742 12.21 12.59 29.33
CA VAL A 742 11.21 11.54 29.13
C VAL A 742 10.77 10.97 30.50
N PRO A 743 9.49 11.08 30.90
CA PRO A 743 9.01 10.54 32.16
C PRO A 743 8.93 9.01 32.15
N GLY A 744 9.03 8.39 33.33
CA GLY A 744 8.82 6.95 33.53
C GLY A 744 10.08 6.07 33.54
N THR A 745 9.88 4.75 33.66
CA THR A 745 10.96 3.76 33.71
C THR A 745 11.48 3.47 32.31
N LEU A 746 12.67 4.01 31.99
CA LEU A 746 13.29 3.84 30.67
C LEU A 746 14.01 2.49 30.49
N VAL A 747 14.43 1.86 31.59
CA VAL A 747 15.26 0.63 31.58
C VAL A 747 14.65 -0.42 32.50
N ASN A 748 14.52 -1.64 32.01
CA ASN A 748 14.06 -2.80 32.76
C ASN A 748 15.20 -3.80 33.04
N SER A 749 15.03 -4.64 34.06
CA SER A 749 15.81 -5.87 34.22
C SER A 749 15.13 -6.98 33.43
N CYS A 750 15.65 -7.23 32.24
CA CYS A 750 15.04 -8.06 31.21
C CYS A 750 15.49 -9.51 31.35
N HIS A 751 14.54 -10.44 31.35
CA HIS A 751 14.80 -11.87 31.41
C HIS A 751 15.39 -12.39 30.09
N LEU A 752 16.43 -13.23 30.16
CA LEU A 752 16.90 -13.99 29.00
C LEU A 752 15.91 -15.12 28.67
N ILE A 753 15.56 -15.95 29.66
CA ILE A 753 14.40 -16.85 29.61
C ILE A 753 13.25 -16.19 30.39
N PRO A 754 12.14 -15.85 29.73
CA PRO A 754 11.01 -15.15 30.33
C PRO A 754 10.39 -15.90 31.52
N LYS A 755 9.82 -15.14 32.48
CA LYS A 755 9.10 -15.69 33.65
C LYS A 755 8.00 -16.68 33.27
N GLU A 756 7.23 -16.32 32.26
CA GLU A 756 6.15 -17.11 31.65
C GLU A 756 6.58 -18.47 31.10
N PHE A 757 7.87 -18.67 30.82
CA PHE A 757 8.45 -19.95 30.38
C PHE A 757 9.14 -20.71 31.53
N GLY A 758 8.96 -20.26 32.78
CA GLY A 758 9.62 -20.79 33.96
C GLY A 758 10.93 -20.08 34.33
N GLY A 759 11.28 -19.01 33.62
CA GLY A 759 12.50 -18.25 33.87
C GLY A 759 12.52 -17.60 35.25
N ARG A 760 13.66 -17.71 35.96
CA ARG A 760 13.84 -17.10 37.28
C ARG A 760 14.38 -15.69 37.19
N GLY A 761 13.90 -14.80 38.05
CA GLY A 761 14.49 -13.49 38.29
C GLY A 761 15.76 -13.58 39.11
N ILE A 762 16.78 -14.25 38.59
CA ILE A 762 18.12 -14.38 39.19
C ILE A 762 19.15 -13.68 38.31
N GLN A 763 20.30 -13.35 38.89
CA GLN A 763 21.36 -12.61 38.21
C GLN A 763 21.84 -13.27 36.90
N ARG A 764 21.83 -14.61 36.81
CA ARG A 764 22.24 -15.35 35.58
C ARG A 764 21.23 -15.24 34.43
N ASN A 765 20.04 -14.70 34.69
CA ASN A 765 18.94 -14.62 33.73
C ASN A 765 18.46 -13.18 33.50
N LEU A 766 19.08 -12.17 34.13
CA LEU A 766 18.63 -10.78 34.06
C LEU A 766 19.73 -9.87 33.52
N THR A 767 19.36 -8.98 32.61
CA THR A 767 20.26 -7.95 32.04
C THR A 767 19.56 -6.59 31.92
N PRO A 768 20.29 -5.46 31.93
CA PRO A 768 19.70 -4.16 31.63
C PRO A 768 19.31 -4.06 30.15
N CYS A 769 18.07 -3.67 29.88
CA CYS A 769 17.63 -3.35 28.52
C CYS A 769 16.59 -2.22 28.51
N TRP A 770 16.38 -1.58 27.37
CA TRP A 770 15.32 -0.57 27.25
C TRP A 770 13.95 -1.17 27.57
N ALA A 771 13.13 -0.45 28.35
CA ALA A 771 11.78 -0.89 28.68
C ALA A 771 10.90 -1.03 27.41
N THR A 772 11.03 -0.07 26.48
CA THR A 772 10.41 -0.05 25.15
C THR A 772 11.40 0.60 24.19
N PRO A 773 11.68 0.01 23.00
CA PRO A 773 10.96 -1.10 22.37
C PRO A 773 11.54 -2.50 22.66
N VAL A 774 12.56 -2.62 23.51
CA VAL A 774 13.33 -3.87 23.65
C VAL A 774 12.61 -4.90 24.51
N ASN A 775 12.33 -4.59 25.79
CA ASN A 775 11.65 -5.52 26.70
C ASN A 775 10.17 -5.70 26.33
N VAL A 776 9.46 -4.57 26.24
CA VAL A 776 8.07 -4.48 25.76
C VAL A 776 8.13 -4.04 24.29
N GLY A 777 7.90 -5.00 23.39
CA GLY A 777 8.18 -4.92 21.95
C GLY A 777 8.96 -6.16 21.51
N GLU A 778 10.16 -5.98 20.95
CA GLU A 778 10.87 -7.03 20.21
C GLU A 778 11.07 -8.33 21.00
N MET A 779 11.52 -8.29 22.27
CA MET A 779 11.66 -9.51 23.07
C MET A 779 10.29 -10.15 23.35
N THR A 780 9.24 -9.35 23.58
CA THR A 780 7.87 -9.84 23.83
C THR A 780 7.27 -10.48 22.56
N ASP A 781 7.61 -9.99 21.37
CA ASP A 781 7.12 -10.56 20.11
C ASP A 781 7.70 -11.95 19.88
N ILE A 782 9.00 -12.13 20.15
CA ILE A 782 9.66 -13.44 20.12
C ILE A 782 9.03 -14.40 21.14
N GLN A 783 8.75 -13.91 22.36
CA GLN A 783 8.08 -14.67 23.40
C GLN A 783 6.69 -15.12 22.96
N THR A 784 5.93 -14.22 22.34
CA THR A 784 4.58 -14.49 21.85
C THR A 784 4.60 -15.56 20.76
N ALA A 785 5.55 -15.50 19.82
CA ALA A 785 5.74 -16.52 18.79
C ALA A 785 6.03 -17.91 19.39
N VAL A 786 6.99 -17.99 20.34
CA VAL A 786 7.33 -19.25 21.01
C VAL A 786 6.15 -19.79 21.82
N ARG A 787 5.45 -18.92 22.56
CA ARG A 787 4.28 -19.30 23.36
C ARG A 787 3.15 -19.83 22.48
N SER A 788 2.87 -19.16 21.36
CA SER A 788 1.85 -19.60 20.39
C SER A 788 2.16 -21.00 19.86
N PHE A 789 3.43 -21.30 19.56
CA PHE A 789 3.83 -22.63 19.14
C PHE A 789 3.72 -23.69 20.25
N LEU A 790 4.13 -23.37 21.49
CA LEU A 790 3.98 -24.25 22.64
C LEU A 790 2.50 -24.53 22.97
N ASN A 791 1.61 -23.57 22.74
CA ASN A 791 0.16 -23.74 22.92
C ASN A 791 -0.42 -24.81 21.98
N LYS A 792 0.21 -25.06 20.83
CA LYS A 792 -0.18 -26.09 19.84
C LYS A 792 0.39 -27.47 20.17
N GLY A 793 0.99 -27.65 21.35
CA GLY A 793 1.61 -28.89 21.80
C GLY A 793 3.03 -29.11 21.30
N GLY A 794 3.65 -28.10 20.67
CA GLY A 794 5.02 -28.16 20.19
C GLY A 794 6.07 -28.21 21.31
N ILE A 795 7.29 -28.52 20.91
CA ILE A 795 8.49 -28.56 21.76
C ILE A 795 9.48 -27.53 21.22
N VAL A 796 10.07 -26.71 22.07
CA VAL A 796 10.99 -25.64 21.64
C VAL A 796 12.27 -25.66 22.44
N ARG A 797 13.41 -25.71 21.74
CA ARG A 797 14.71 -25.36 22.32
C ARG A 797 14.99 -23.90 22.00
N MET A 798 15.08 -23.05 23.02
CA MET A 798 15.41 -21.63 22.87
C MET A 798 16.68 -21.30 23.63
N THR A 799 17.65 -20.70 22.95
CA THR A 799 18.87 -20.15 23.57
C THR A 799 18.91 -18.65 23.37
N VAL A 800 19.09 -17.89 24.44
CA VAL A 800 19.19 -16.44 24.42
C VAL A 800 20.56 -16.04 24.92
N THR A 801 21.32 -15.32 24.11
CA THR A 801 22.68 -14.84 24.42
C THR A 801 22.71 -13.33 24.48
N ALA A 802 23.16 -12.77 25.59
CA ALA A 802 23.44 -11.34 25.73
C ALA A 802 24.81 -11.01 25.11
N LYS A 803 24.85 -10.05 24.18
CA LYS A 803 26.07 -9.65 23.47
C LYS A 803 26.65 -8.38 24.08
N TYR A 804 27.92 -8.43 24.46
CA TYR A 804 28.66 -7.35 25.09
C TYR A 804 29.81 -6.92 24.19
N LYS A 805 30.11 -5.61 24.19
CA LYS A 805 31.15 -5.02 23.35
C LYS A 805 32.54 -5.54 23.71
N ASP A 806 32.79 -5.73 25.01
CA ASP A 806 34.05 -6.20 25.56
C ASP A 806 33.86 -6.84 26.96
N THR A 807 34.95 -7.16 27.65
CA THR A 807 34.95 -7.75 29.00
C THR A 807 34.58 -6.78 30.12
N ALA A 808 34.66 -5.47 29.89
CA ALA A 808 34.32 -4.43 30.88
C ALA A 808 32.84 -3.99 30.79
N ALA A 809 32.18 -4.18 29.65
CA ALA A 809 30.81 -3.72 29.44
C ALA A 809 29.76 -4.46 30.30
N GLU A 810 29.06 -3.79 31.20
CA GLU A 810 28.02 -4.44 32.02
C GLU A 810 26.63 -4.48 31.34
N ILE A 811 26.45 -3.71 30.27
CA ILE A 811 25.19 -3.56 29.52
C ILE A 811 25.34 -4.21 28.14
N PRO A 812 24.49 -5.18 27.77
CA PRO A 812 24.56 -5.78 26.45
C PRO A 812 24.14 -4.78 25.37
N TYR A 813 24.80 -4.81 24.21
CA TYR A 813 24.40 -4.00 23.06
C TYR A 813 23.31 -4.68 22.22
N ALA A 814 23.13 -6.00 22.36
CA ALA A 814 22.12 -6.79 21.67
C ALA A 814 21.84 -8.13 22.38
N PHE A 815 20.77 -8.80 21.98
CA PHE A 815 20.40 -10.16 22.36
C PHE A 815 20.27 -11.03 21.11
N THR A 816 20.73 -12.28 21.18
CA THR A 816 20.58 -13.27 20.11
C THR A 816 19.79 -14.47 20.61
N PHE A 817 18.65 -14.73 19.99
CA PHE A 817 17.76 -15.86 20.16
C PHE A 817 18.04 -16.89 19.08
N GLN A 818 18.33 -18.11 19.50
CA GLN A 818 18.44 -19.28 18.63
C GLN A 818 17.34 -20.24 19.02
N VAL A 819 16.47 -20.56 18.07
CA VAL A 819 15.32 -21.43 18.34
C VAL A 819 15.27 -22.59 17.38
N THR A 820 15.07 -23.78 17.96
CA THR A 820 14.77 -25.02 17.25
C THR A 820 13.45 -25.55 17.78
N ALA A 821 12.54 -25.90 16.89
CA ALA A 821 11.21 -26.34 17.27
C ALA A 821 10.90 -27.73 16.70
N TRP A 822 10.01 -28.44 17.39
CA TRP A 822 9.46 -29.70 16.95
C TRP A 822 7.94 -29.71 17.18
N ASP A 823 7.18 -30.34 16.30
CA ASP A 823 5.73 -30.52 16.49
C ASP A 823 5.42 -31.44 17.68
N SER A 824 4.13 -31.64 17.97
CA SER A 824 3.68 -32.49 19.08
C SER A 824 4.08 -33.97 18.95
N ARG A 825 4.51 -34.39 17.74
CA ARG A 825 4.99 -35.75 17.41
C ARG A 825 6.52 -35.83 17.36
N GLY A 826 7.24 -34.74 17.67
CA GLY A 826 8.70 -34.68 17.68
C GLY A 826 9.35 -34.51 16.30
N ASN A 827 8.60 -34.13 15.26
CA ASN A 827 9.20 -33.81 13.95
C ASN A 827 9.76 -32.37 13.94
N PRO A 828 10.92 -32.12 13.30
CA PRO A 828 11.44 -30.76 13.17
C PRO A 828 10.42 -29.80 12.56
N TYR A 829 10.31 -28.61 13.13
CA TYR A 829 9.39 -27.57 12.69
C TYR A 829 10.13 -26.24 12.49
N PRO A 830 9.99 -25.57 11.33
CA PRO A 830 10.62 -24.28 11.07
C PRO A 830 9.84 -23.15 11.75
N LEU A 831 10.05 -22.96 13.06
CA LEU A 831 9.44 -21.85 13.81
C LEU A 831 10.11 -20.52 13.43
N VAL A 832 9.34 -19.64 12.79
CA VAL A 832 9.78 -18.29 12.41
C VAL A 832 9.77 -17.37 13.64
N ILE A 833 10.87 -16.65 13.86
CA ILE A 833 11.03 -15.72 14.98
C ILE A 833 11.18 -14.28 14.47
N PRO A 834 10.44 -13.31 15.04
CA PRO A 834 10.58 -11.90 14.72
C PRO A 834 12.04 -11.42 14.78
N GLY A 835 12.43 -10.56 13.85
CA GLY A 835 13.79 -9.98 13.79
C GLY A 835 14.91 -10.99 13.54
N GLY A 836 14.60 -12.20 13.06
CA GLY A 836 15.62 -13.26 12.86
C GLY A 836 16.28 -13.71 14.16
N GLY A 837 15.66 -13.40 15.31
CA GLY A 837 16.20 -13.66 16.63
C GLY A 837 17.28 -12.68 17.09
N THR A 838 17.58 -11.59 16.40
CA THR A 838 18.48 -10.56 16.95
C THR A 838 17.72 -9.31 17.36
N VAL A 839 17.85 -8.94 18.64
CA VAL A 839 17.19 -7.79 19.25
C VAL A 839 18.28 -6.78 19.64
N GLN A 840 18.27 -5.59 19.04
CA GLN A 840 19.25 -4.55 19.36
C GLN A 840 18.83 -3.81 20.63
N ASN A 841 19.76 -3.50 21.53
CA ASN A 841 19.44 -2.75 22.75
C ASN A 841 19.38 -1.24 22.48
N VAL A 842 18.52 -0.84 21.53
CA VAL A 842 18.47 0.51 20.95
C VAL A 842 17.08 1.13 21.11
N LYS A 843 17.02 2.43 21.39
CA LYS A 843 15.79 3.24 21.39
C LYS A 843 16.03 4.52 20.60
N SER A 844 15.21 4.78 19.59
CA SER A 844 15.34 5.98 18.72
C SER A 844 16.75 6.16 18.16
N GLY A 845 17.37 5.07 17.70
CA GLY A 845 18.74 5.04 17.18
C GLY A 845 19.86 5.11 18.24
N LYS A 846 19.54 5.19 19.54
CA LYS A 846 20.53 5.28 20.64
C LYS A 846 20.69 3.93 21.35
N ASN A 847 21.89 3.35 21.32
CA ASN A 847 22.20 2.11 22.02
C ASN A 847 22.39 2.34 23.53
N LEU A 848 21.78 1.47 24.35
CA LEU A 848 21.91 1.54 25.81
C LEU A 848 23.33 1.20 26.28
N SER A 849 24.06 0.39 25.52
CA SER A 849 25.47 0.09 25.78
C SER A 849 26.35 1.30 25.40
N PRO A 850 27.41 1.61 26.19
CA PRO A 850 28.38 2.67 25.95
C PRO A 850 29.00 2.81 24.55
#